data_AF-A0A1C5NFK9-F1
#
_entry.id   AF-A0A1C5NFK9-F1
#
_cell.length_a   1.000
_cell.length_b   1.000
_cell.length_c   1.000
_cell.angle_alpha   90.00
_cell.angle_beta   90.00
_cell.angle_gamma   90.00
#
_symmetry.space_group_name_H-M   'P 1'
#
loop_
_entity.id
_entity.type
_entity.pdbx_description
1 polymer ?
#
loop_
_entity_poly.entity_id
_entity_poly.type
_entity_poly.pdbx_seq_one_letter_code
_entity_poly.pdbx_strand_id
1 'polypeptide(L)'
;MKRRVVAIVLSLTLCMGGTLEAGAAALGSAQVQAAETGTDVTADSFGDEAETVQQPQTEEEQTDTAEEDGTVDISGDTVETPDITETPDVTETPDITETPDITETPEADTTTPADEFSAGEVQELEDPSVKDTKTQNTDDGATAAVVSEGAELVDGVVIAKSSDWESDSMGFRLLKKTASDEVVPATESGNQTEEQTDSSTEETPAAVSEDAADSSDTTDSAETTETENTQEAVQPEVSTETAEETENASVENLALDNGETTEAAESDSTVATTEKSYFTSADGLLKINTDGHVGYYLFNEKGYLMTGRVTREPGVDGYTGTKKVEWYLLEKDKATLYTGCEGQEITPWTSNLGQQQRKYWLWTGTTFRYYSSAGNYMTVEECNIYGKVYKIGSAYYTLAKNGAPRVGIIKLTTGSTTYEYYFKPASKSGEIPGKLFYGGWTYVLNSKKEKRFIYCSPKSSTRGQIMKHGVYVSKVMSKKYLYMLNSSGYVMKSTMAKAANKNNAYYITDSKGRVIKQKLVKYKNGYRYYFGSDGKRVTWKNCWHSCPGASNKIYYFGSTPGRVVEKHGWQKVTDTKGKFFGWFYFDSKGNHYKSQMLTAKSSGKSYYFNSTGQLVGGKTKIGSKYYFFATSDSKNHRGWMYKNTLIRYQNKWYYADKNGVLKKSGWQKSGKYWYYFSNYTAVTNKSMKRGSVNGYLDSQGRFSTGWVIFSDYYDQVKYIDPDTGSKYLTNTKRWIDGKLYYFDKNGYRRNDLTSIYKGPYYLEVDKTNGVMTVYTDSSKKIPVKTIRVSVGLAATPTWDGTYRLSRSLRWQPLMGPSWGQYGTHVDGCGQGGIFIHSVAGATKSVYNLPAGEYLKLGQPASHGCIRTCVADAKWVYENCNGSTIHIYSSGKYSSNESFKGPLGRRPLATFRGDGSFDPTDPEVP
;
A
#
# COMPACT_ATOMS: atom_id res chain seq x y z
N MET A 1 45.03 -49.76 -0.91
CA MET A 1 44.89 -48.44 -0.25
C MET A 1 43.48 -47.95 -0.57
N LYS A 2 42.37 -48.26 0.13
CA LYS A 2 42.01 -48.57 1.54
C LYS A 2 41.61 -47.34 2.39
N ARG A 3 40.31 -47.31 2.74
CA ARG A 3 39.59 -46.59 3.82
C ARG A 3 39.17 -45.13 3.59
N ARG A 4 37.99 -44.94 2.96
CA ARG A 4 36.93 -43.98 3.40
C ARG A 4 35.57 -44.18 2.69
N VAL A 5 35.12 -45.43 2.51
CA VAL A 5 33.75 -45.75 2.03
C VAL A 5 33.20 -46.99 2.76
N VAL A 6 32.87 -46.87 4.05
CA VAL A 6 31.98 -47.80 4.81
C VAL A 6 31.38 -47.01 5.99
N ALA A 7 30.22 -46.37 5.78
CA ALA A 7 29.41 -45.76 6.86
C ALA A 7 27.98 -45.33 6.44
N ILE A 8 27.53 -45.57 5.20
CA ILE A 8 26.23 -45.09 4.68
C ILE A 8 25.32 -46.25 4.17
N VAL A 9 25.79 -47.51 4.23
CA VAL A 9 25.03 -48.68 3.77
C VAL A 9 24.96 -49.74 4.89
N LEU A 10 24.25 -49.44 5.97
CA LEU A 10 23.87 -50.44 7.01
C LEU A 10 22.75 -49.97 7.96
N SER A 11 21.69 -49.37 7.41
CA SER A 11 20.54 -48.89 8.20
C SER A 11 19.19 -48.98 7.47
N LEU A 12 19.05 -49.91 6.51
CA LEU A 12 17.86 -50.02 5.67
C LEU A 12 17.48 -51.47 5.26
N THR A 13 17.49 -52.40 6.21
CA THR A 13 16.71 -53.65 6.12
C THR A 13 16.58 -54.36 7.47
N LEU A 14 15.36 -54.37 8.05
CA LEU A 14 14.67 -55.52 8.65
C LEU A 14 13.50 -55.04 9.53
N CYS A 15 12.31 -55.03 8.93
CA CYS A 15 11.05 -55.09 9.66
C CYS A 15 10.52 -56.54 9.66
N MET A 16 9.62 -56.82 10.61
CA MET A 16 8.70 -57.97 10.69
C MET A 16 9.20 -59.26 11.39
N GLY A 17 8.43 -59.69 12.41
CA GLY A 17 8.40 -61.07 12.91
C GLY A 17 8.27 -61.20 14.44
N GLY A 18 7.08 -61.54 14.96
CA GLY A 18 6.90 -62.05 16.34
C GLY A 18 5.75 -61.42 17.15
N THR A 19 4.72 -62.21 17.47
CA THR A 19 3.53 -61.84 18.26
C THR A 19 3.25 -62.87 19.37
N LEU A 20 2.51 -62.47 20.43
CA LEU A 20 1.93 -63.31 21.53
C LEU A 20 2.96 -63.83 22.57
N GLU A 21 2.68 -64.00 23.88
CA GLU A 21 1.51 -63.68 24.73
C GLU A 21 1.88 -63.60 26.25
N ALA A 22 1.03 -62.95 27.05
CA ALA A 22 0.73 -63.11 28.50
C ALA A 22 1.82 -63.27 29.61
N GLY A 23 1.69 -62.50 30.72
CA GLY A 23 2.20 -62.92 32.05
C GLY A 23 2.62 -61.83 33.07
N ALA A 24 1.71 -61.42 33.96
CA ALA A 24 1.84 -60.68 35.25
C ALA A 24 3.19 -60.68 36.03
N ALA A 25 3.56 -59.70 36.90
CA ALA A 25 2.93 -58.42 37.31
C ALA A 25 3.86 -57.47 38.14
N ALA A 26 3.45 -56.19 38.17
CA ALA A 26 3.58 -55.18 39.27
C ALA A 26 4.91 -54.45 39.60
N LEU A 27 4.74 -53.16 40.01
CA LEU A 27 5.68 -52.15 40.54
C LEU A 27 6.67 -51.53 39.50
N GLY A 28 6.72 -50.22 39.23
CA GLY A 28 5.86 -49.10 39.65
C GLY A 28 6.31 -47.75 39.03
N SER A 29 5.36 -46.90 38.64
CA SER A 29 5.48 -45.46 38.30
C SER A 29 6.64 -44.97 37.39
N ALA A 30 6.33 -44.73 36.11
CA ALA A 30 6.94 -43.67 35.29
C ALA A 30 6.00 -43.24 34.14
N GLN A 31 5.30 -42.12 34.30
CA GLN A 31 4.51 -41.44 33.25
C GLN A 31 4.53 -39.93 33.52
N VAL A 32 4.20 -39.12 32.49
CA VAL A 32 4.52 -37.67 32.35
C VAL A 32 6.01 -37.46 32.05
N GLN A 33 6.47 -37.07 30.85
CA GLN A 33 5.82 -36.66 29.60
C GLN A 33 4.93 -35.42 29.64
N ALA A 34 5.56 -34.25 29.46
CA ALA A 34 5.04 -33.13 28.66
C ALA A 34 6.11 -32.88 27.58
N ALA A 35 5.92 -33.07 26.27
CA ALA A 35 4.72 -33.08 25.45
C ALA A 35 3.93 -31.75 25.44
N GLU A 36 4.47 -30.77 24.71
CA GLU A 36 3.68 -30.01 23.72
C GLU A 36 3.99 -30.54 22.30
N THR A 37 4.14 -31.86 22.14
CA THR A 37 3.96 -32.54 20.84
C THR A 37 2.51 -33.02 20.74
N GLY A 38 1.62 -32.10 20.39
CA GLY A 38 0.21 -32.38 20.15
C GLY A 38 -0.73 -31.95 21.27
N THR A 39 -1.01 -30.66 21.34
CA THR A 39 -2.35 -30.18 21.70
C THR A 39 -2.80 -29.22 20.61
N ASP A 40 -4.10 -29.27 20.27
CA ASP A 40 -4.79 -28.11 19.72
C ASP A 40 -4.34 -26.88 20.50
N VAL A 41 -3.96 -25.80 19.79
CA VAL A 41 -3.85 -24.50 20.45
C VAL A 41 -5.28 -24.08 20.75
N THR A 42 -5.79 -24.52 21.90
CA THR A 42 -7.11 -24.19 22.42
C THR A 42 -7.33 -22.70 22.20
N ALA A 43 -8.36 -22.37 21.42
CA ALA A 43 -8.41 -21.12 20.69
C ALA A 43 -8.36 -19.91 21.64
N ASP A 44 -7.14 -19.40 21.86
CA ASP A 44 -6.87 -18.44 22.91
C ASP A 44 -7.65 -17.17 22.61
N SER A 45 -8.69 -16.94 23.41
CA SER A 45 -9.71 -15.95 23.11
C SER A 45 -9.54 -14.71 23.98
N PHE A 46 -9.63 -13.56 23.33
CA PHE A 46 -9.73 -12.26 23.98
C PHE A 46 -11.20 -11.85 23.90
N GLY A 47 -11.85 -11.69 25.06
CA GLY A 47 -13.26 -11.31 25.14
C GLY A 47 -13.48 -9.83 24.80
N ASP A 48 -14.69 -9.50 24.32
CA ASP A 48 -15.04 -8.15 23.84
C ASP A 48 -15.48 -7.16 24.95
N GLU A 49 -15.60 -7.61 26.20
CA GLU A 49 -15.90 -6.77 27.36
C GLU A 49 -14.66 -5.94 27.77
N ALA A 50 -14.87 -4.68 28.12
CA ALA A 50 -13.80 -3.70 28.33
C ALA A 50 -13.03 -3.94 29.64
N GLU A 51 -11.91 -4.67 29.59
CA GLU A 51 -11.07 -4.93 30.77
C GLU A 51 -9.59 -4.59 30.59
N THR A 52 -9.05 -3.87 31.59
CA THR A 52 -7.63 -3.57 31.85
C THR A 52 -6.74 -3.35 30.62
N VAL A 53 -6.87 -2.17 30.02
CA VAL A 53 -5.82 -1.60 29.17
C VAL A 53 -4.62 -1.25 30.06
N GLN A 54 -3.68 -2.20 30.24
CA GLN A 54 -2.35 -1.86 30.74
C GLN A 54 -1.55 -1.18 29.61
N GLN A 55 -1.78 0.12 29.44
CA GLN A 55 -0.74 0.98 28.89
C GLN A 55 0.47 0.93 29.83
N PRO A 56 1.71 0.82 29.31
CA PRO A 56 2.89 1.05 30.13
C PRO A 56 2.82 2.50 30.61
N GLN A 57 2.64 2.72 31.91
CA GLN A 57 2.74 4.06 32.48
C GLN A 57 4.13 4.62 32.19
N THR A 58 4.15 5.87 31.71
CA THR A 58 5.36 6.68 31.68
C THR A 58 5.52 7.23 33.09
N GLU A 59 6.41 6.63 33.87
CA GLU A 59 6.83 7.21 35.15
C GLU A 59 7.75 8.40 34.83
N GLU A 60 7.33 9.59 35.22
CA GLU A 60 8.15 10.81 35.20
C GLU A 60 9.24 10.73 36.28
N GLU A 61 10.36 11.41 36.07
CA GLU A 61 11.41 11.51 37.08
C GLU A 61 10.90 12.29 38.29
N GLN A 62 10.93 11.66 39.47
CA GLN A 62 11.09 12.37 40.72
C GLN A 62 12.44 12.03 41.32
N THR A 63 13.29 13.06 41.38
CA THR A 63 14.45 13.11 42.26
C THR A 63 13.97 13.16 43.70
N ASP A 64 14.52 12.31 44.57
CA ASP A 64 14.83 12.77 45.93
C ASP A 64 15.96 11.97 46.56
N THR A 65 16.86 12.71 47.21
CA THR A 65 17.92 12.24 48.08
C THR A 65 17.46 12.31 49.52
N ALA A 66 17.58 11.22 50.28
CA ALA A 66 17.97 11.26 51.69
C ALA A 66 18.32 9.86 52.21
N GLU A 67 19.23 9.83 53.17
CA GLU A 67 19.63 8.66 53.95
C GLU A 67 18.63 8.42 55.08
N GLU A 68 18.49 7.18 55.58
CA GLU A 68 18.63 6.99 57.03
C GLU A 68 19.16 5.60 57.38
N ASP A 69 19.79 5.54 58.55
CA ASP A 69 20.55 4.44 59.13
C ASP A 69 19.64 3.30 59.63
N GLY A 70 20.23 2.11 59.77
CA GLY A 70 19.53 0.88 60.14
C GLY A 70 20.49 -0.24 60.56
N THR A 71 21.60 0.09 61.22
CA THR A 71 22.50 -0.92 61.81
C THR A 71 21.78 -1.79 62.85
N VAL A 72 21.68 -3.09 62.59
CA VAL A 72 21.53 -4.10 63.64
C VAL A 72 22.56 -5.20 63.41
N ASP A 73 23.53 -5.27 64.31
CA ASP A 73 24.61 -6.23 64.31
C ASP A 73 24.18 -7.48 65.09
N ILE A 74 24.15 -8.66 64.44
CA ILE A 74 24.11 -9.96 65.12
C ILE A 74 25.11 -10.89 64.44
N SER A 75 26.26 -11.02 65.08
CA SER A 75 27.20 -12.13 64.90
C SER A 75 26.54 -13.48 65.18
N GLY A 76 26.68 -14.45 64.27
CA GLY A 76 26.16 -15.81 64.44
C GLY A 76 26.73 -16.75 63.38
N ASP A 77 27.86 -17.37 63.70
CA ASP A 77 28.59 -18.28 62.80
C ASP A 77 27.90 -19.66 62.72
N THR A 78 27.39 -20.02 61.53
CA THR A 78 27.23 -21.41 61.11
C THR A 78 27.40 -21.50 59.58
N VAL A 79 28.56 -21.97 59.12
CA VAL A 79 28.77 -22.31 57.71
C VAL A 79 28.10 -23.66 57.41
N GLU A 80 26.81 -23.64 57.07
CA GLU A 80 26.20 -24.77 56.38
C GLU A 80 26.54 -24.74 54.89
N THR A 81 27.43 -25.63 54.46
CA THR A 81 27.53 -26.04 53.06
C THR A 81 26.20 -26.68 52.64
N PRO A 82 25.46 -26.13 51.67
CA PRO A 82 24.22 -26.75 51.20
C PRO A 82 24.57 -28.02 50.44
N ASP A 83 24.17 -29.16 50.97
CA ASP A 83 24.16 -30.43 50.24
C ASP A 83 23.11 -30.35 49.11
N ILE A 84 23.49 -30.74 47.89
CA ILE A 84 22.67 -30.52 46.68
C ILE A 84 22.40 -31.83 45.93
N THR A 85 21.50 -32.63 46.50
CA THR A 85 20.80 -33.72 45.81
C THR A 85 19.36 -33.32 45.51
N GLU A 86 19.10 -32.87 44.28
CA GLU A 86 17.97 -33.30 43.44
C GLU A 86 18.01 -32.61 42.06
N THR A 87 17.26 -33.17 41.10
CA THR A 87 17.36 -32.86 39.65
C THR A 87 15.99 -32.54 39.07
N PRO A 88 15.88 -31.49 38.24
CA PRO A 88 14.94 -31.54 37.12
C PRO A 88 15.54 -31.09 35.77
N ASP A 89 14.79 -31.36 34.71
CA ASP A 89 15.19 -31.38 33.29
C ASP A 89 15.80 -30.11 32.69
N VAL A 90 16.64 -30.34 31.67
CA VAL A 90 17.09 -29.34 30.69
C VAL A 90 16.66 -29.81 29.30
N THR A 91 15.64 -29.17 28.73
CA THR A 91 15.17 -29.47 27.37
C THR A 91 16.01 -28.71 26.34
N GLU A 92 16.71 -29.42 25.45
CA GLU A 92 17.35 -28.83 24.27
C GLU A 92 16.47 -29.03 23.02
N THR A 93 16.55 -28.10 22.07
CA THR A 93 15.88 -28.15 20.75
C THR A 93 16.80 -27.42 19.74
N PRO A 94 16.84 -27.82 18.45
CA PRO A 94 18.05 -27.70 17.65
C PRO A 94 18.24 -26.35 16.95
N ASP A 95 19.51 -26.03 16.66
CA ASP A 95 19.90 -24.88 15.84
C ASP A 95 19.45 -25.02 14.38
N ILE A 96 18.98 -23.90 13.81
CA ILE A 96 18.84 -23.68 12.37
C ILE A 96 19.55 -22.38 12.01
N THR A 97 20.62 -22.52 11.23
CA THR A 97 21.47 -21.41 10.78
C THR A 97 21.13 -21.08 9.34
N GLU A 98 20.55 -19.91 9.09
CA GLU A 98 20.48 -19.31 7.75
C GLU A 98 21.21 -17.96 7.74
N THR A 99 22.07 -17.80 6.73
CA THR A 99 22.90 -16.61 6.51
C THR A 99 22.14 -15.62 5.61
N PRO A 100 21.95 -14.36 6.00
CA PRO A 100 21.42 -13.34 5.10
C PRO A 100 22.55 -12.63 4.34
N ASP A 101 22.39 -12.49 3.03
CA ASP A 101 23.34 -11.81 2.15
C ASP A 101 22.62 -10.69 1.38
N ILE A 102 22.89 -9.43 1.71
CA ILE A 102 22.52 -8.26 0.90
C ILE A 102 23.45 -7.08 1.25
N THR A 103 24.15 -6.54 0.25
CA THR A 103 24.83 -5.24 0.35
C THR A 103 24.67 -4.50 -0.96
N GLU A 104 23.93 -3.39 -0.98
CA GLU A 104 24.07 -2.32 -1.97
C GLU A 104 23.88 -0.98 -1.27
N THR A 105 24.66 0.03 -1.68
CA THR A 105 24.62 1.42 -1.22
C THR A 105 24.91 2.30 -2.45
N PRO A 106 24.23 3.45 -2.64
CA PRO A 106 24.21 4.10 -3.94
C PRO A 106 25.40 5.04 -4.14
N GLU A 107 25.79 5.20 -5.39
CA GLU A 107 26.64 6.31 -5.84
C GLU A 107 25.80 7.35 -6.57
N ALA A 108 26.14 8.60 -6.34
CA ALA A 108 25.83 9.72 -7.20
C ALA A 108 27.15 10.43 -7.45
N ASP A 109 27.46 10.79 -8.70
CA ASP A 109 28.26 11.98 -8.92
C ASP A 109 27.99 12.65 -10.29
N THR A 110 28.45 13.88 -10.36
CA THR A 110 28.20 14.89 -11.39
C THR A 110 29.22 14.85 -12.53
N THR A 111 28.85 15.37 -13.72
CA THR A 111 29.76 16.19 -14.56
C THR A 111 29.07 16.80 -15.79
N THR A 112 29.43 18.05 -16.08
CA THR A 112 29.36 18.80 -17.36
C THR A 112 30.81 19.29 -17.66
N PRO A 113 31.21 19.95 -18.79
CA PRO A 113 30.43 20.72 -19.77
C PRO A 113 30.90 20.65 -21.27
N ALA A 114 30.44 21.62 -22.09
CA ALA A 114 30.97 22.10 -23.40
C ALA A 114 30.77 21.21 -24.65
N ASP A 115 30.53 21.74 -25.88
CA ASP A 115 30.18 23.10 -26.36
C ASP A 115 29.59 23.06 -27.81
N GLU A 116 29.02 24.18 -28.29
CA GLU A 116 28.72 24.60 -29.71
C GLU A 116 27.92 23.65 -30.66
N PHE A 117 26.86 24.07 -31.39
CA PHE A 117 26.85 25.11 -32.45
C PHE A 117 25.42 25.66 -32.75
N SER A 118 25.31 26.67 -33.63
CA SER A 118 24.14 27.58 -33.81
C SER A 118 23.26 27.38 -35.07
N ALA A 119 21.97 27.74 -34.95
CA ALA A 119 21.00 28.31 -35.94
C ALA A 119 19.57 27.96 -35.49
N GLY A 120 18.65 28.88 -35.18
CA GLY A 120 17.92 29.74 -36.14
C GLY A 120 16.57 29.07 -36.48
N GLU A 121 15.37 29.67 -36.38
CA GLU A 121 14.98 31.09 -36.21
C GLU A 121 13.60 31.18 -35.50
N VAL A 122 13.15 32.38 -35.13
CA VAL A 122 12.11 32.61 -34.10
C VAL A 122 10.80 33.17 -34.64
N GLN A 123 9.73 33.03 -33.86
CA GLN A 123 8.36 33.50 -34.14
C GLN A 123 8.07 34.88 -33.48
N GLU A 124 7.25 35.69 -34.15
CA GLU A 124 6.44 36.84 -33.69
C GLU A 124 7.00 37.85 -32.66
N LEU A 125 7.26 39.06 -33.17
CA LEU A 125 6.53 40.31 -32.84
C LEU A 125 6.01 40.53 -31.40
N GLU A 126 6.57 41.56 -30.74
CA GLU A 126 5.80 42.66 -30.15
C GLU A 126 6.73 43.88 -29.92
N ASP A 127 6.32 45.08 -30.35
CA ASP A 127 6.93 46.37 -29.94
C ASP A 127 5.90 47.51 -30.09
N PRO A 128 5.78 48.48 -29.15
CA PRO A 128 4.72 49.47 -29.18
C PRO A 128 5.16 50.90 -29.51
N SER A 129 4.23 51.62 -30.14
CA SER A 129 3.96 53.05 -29.94
C SER A 129 4.94 54.14 -30.46
N VAL A 130 4.41 54.91 -31.42
CA VAL A 130 4.22 56.38 -31.33
C VAL A 130 5.38 57.32 -31.75
N LYS A 131 5.05 58.14 -32.78
CA LYS A 131 5.32 59.60 -33.00
C LYS A 131 6.15 60.10 -34.20
N ASP A 132 5.50 61.06 -34.88
CA ASP A 132 5.99 62.38 -35.33
C ASP A 132 6.79 62.58 -36.65
N THR A 133 6.00 62.89 -37.69
CA THR A 133 6.06 64.08 -38.60
C THR A 133 7.00 64.21 -39.82
N LYS A 134 6.41 64.92 -40.79
CA LYS A 134 6.94 65.64 -41.98
C LYS A 134 7.36 64.80 -43.19
N THR A 135 6.58 64.81 -44.28
CA THR A 135 6.25 65.93 -45.22
C THR A 135 7.38 66.22 -46.21
N GLN A 136 7.23 65.74 -47.44
CA GLN A 136 7.27 66.58 -48.65
C GLN A 136 6.80 65.77 -49.86
N ASN A 137 5.84 66.30 -50.62
CA ASN A 137 5.76 66.14 -52.06
C ASN A 137 4.92 67.29 -52.64
N THR A 138 5.60 68.07 -53.49
CA THR A 138 5.11 68.74 -54.71
C THR A 138 3.61 69.00 -54.87
N ASP A 139 3.27 70.28 -54.89
CA ASP A 139 1.98 70.83 -55.34
C ASP A 139 2.10 71.24 -56.82
N ASP A 140 1.21 70.73 -57.68
CA ASP A 140 1.09 71.11 -59.09
C ASP A 140 -0.22 71.92 -59.25
N GLY A 141 -0.10 73.23 -59.46
CA GLY A 141 -1.24 74.12 -59.54
C GLY A 141 -1.91 74.11 -60.92
N ALA A 142 -3.22 73.85 -60.95
CA ALA A 142 -4.05 74.05 -62.14
C ALA A 142 -5.42 74.67 -61.80
N THR A 143 -5.55 75.97 -62.08
CA THR A 143 -6.76 76.69 -62.53
C THR A 143 -8.13 76.20 -62.05
N ALA A 144 -8.78 77.00 -61.20
CA ALA A 144 -10.19 76.84 -60.84
C ALA A 144 -11.12 77.01 -62.06
N ALA A 145 -11.90 75.96 -62.35
CA ALA A 145 -13.08 76.02 -63.21
C ALA A 145 -14.35 76.08 -62.35
N VAL A 146 -15.36 76.84 -62.79
CA VAL A 146 -16.63 77.00 -62.08
C VAL A 146 -17.37 75.66 -62.03
N VAL A 147 -17.73 75.21 -60.82
CA VAL A 147 -18.40 73.91 -60.59
C VAL A 147 -19.90 74.14 -60.42
N SER A 148 -20.71 73.38 -61.16
CA SER A 148 -22.16 73.27 -60.94
C SER A 148 -22.46 72.60 -59.60
N GLU A 149 -23.32 73.19 -58.77
CA GLU A 149 -23.73 72.59 -57.48
C GLU A 149 -24.73 71.43 -57.68
N GLY A 150 -24.58 70.36 -56.90
CA GLY A 150 -25.53 69.24 -56.84
C GLY A 150 -25.02 67.92 -57.44
N ALA A 151 -25.55 66.81 -56.92
CA ALA A 151 -25.17 65.47 -57.30
C ALA A 151 -25.84 65.01 -58.62
N GLU A 152 -25.11 64.24 -59.41
CA GLU A 152 -25.42 63.92 -60.81
C GLU A 152 -25.64 62.42 -61.02
N LEU A 153 -26.65 62.05 -61.82
CA LEU A 153 -26.93 60.65 -62.15
C LEU A 153 -26.08 60.21 -63.36
N VAL A 154 -25.07 59.38 -63.13
CA VAL A 154 -24.17 58.83 -64.16
C VAL A 154 -24.28 57.31 -64.16
N ASP A 155 -24.64 56.71 -65.30
CA ASP A 155 -24.79 55.25 -65.50
C ASP A 155 -25.59 54.52 -64.40
N GLY A 156 -26.68 55.15 -63.93
CA GLY A 156 -27.53 54.62 -62.88
C GLY A 156 -26.93 54.68 -61.46
N VAL A 157 -25.87 55.46 -61.27
CA VAL A 157 -25.28 55.81 -59.97
C VAL A 157 -25.32 57.32 -59.77
N VAL A 158 -25.87 57.78 -58.66
CA VAL A 158 -25.79 59.19 -58.28
C VAL A 158 -24.38 59.46 -57.75
N ILE A 159 -23.59 60.27 -58.46
CA ILE A 159 -22.28 60.73 -58.04
C ILE A 159 -22.47 62.03 -57.26
N ALA A 160 -22.05 62.01 -56.00
CA ALA A 160 -22.15 63.13 -55.07
C ALA A 160 -20.81 63.41 -54.41
N LYS A 161 -20.64 64.64 -53.93
CA LYS A 161 -19.60 65.05 -52.99
C LYS A 161 -20.21 65.24 -51.61
N SER A 162 -19.40 65.22 -50.56
CA SER A 162 -19.81 65.61 -49.21
C SER A 162 -20.45 67.01 -49.16
N SER A 163 -20.07 67.92 -50.06
CA SER A 163 -20.67 69.26 -50.21
C SER A 163 -22.09 69.28 -50.79
N ASP A 164 -22.54 68.21 -51.47
CA ASP A 164 -23.88 68.15 -52.07
C ASP A 164 -24.96 67.70 -51.08
N TRP A 165 -24.55 67.24 -49.89
CA TRP A 165 -25.44 66.86 -48.80
C TRP A 165 -25.73 68.05 -47.89
N GLU A 166 -27.01 68.30 -47.63
CA GLU A 166 -27.47 69.27 -46.64
C GLU A 166 -28.02 68.57 -45.40
N SER A 167 -27.91 69.20 -44.23
CA SER A 167 -28.43 68.66 -42.97
C SER A 167 -29.13 69.73 -42.14
N ASP A 168 -30.29 69.38 -41.60
CA ASP A 168 -31.05 70.20 -40.67
C ASP A 168 -31.67 69.35 -39.54
N SER A 169 -32.56 69.92 -38.73
CA SER A 169 -33.18 69.25 -37.59
C SER A 169 -34.03 68.02 -37.94
N MET A 170 -34.45 67.86 -39.21
CA MET A 170 -35.23 66.72 -39.69
C MET A 170 -34.39 65.63 -40.38
N GLY A 171 -33.08 65.87 -40.59
CA GLY A 171 -32.14 64.87 -41.10
C GLY A 171 -31.28 65.37 -42.26
N PHE A 172 -30.84 64.45 -43.12
CA PHE A 172 -29.98 64.71 -44.27
C PHE A 172 -30.78 64.73 -45.58
N ARG A 173 -30.43 65.62 -46.51
CA ARG A 173 -30.98 65.71 -47.87
C ARG A 173 -29.83 65.73 -48.88
N LEU A 174 -30.07 65.28 -50.12
CA LEU A 174 -29.07 65.31 -51.19
C LEU A 174 -29.55 66.22 -52.33
N LEU A 175 -28.76 67.24 -52.66
CA LEU A 175 -29.03 68.19 -53.72
C LEU A 175 -28.92 67.51 -55.10
N LYS A 176 -29.89 67.75 -55.98
CA LYS A 176 -29.96 67.19 -57.33
C LYS A 176 -29.46 68.22 -58.33
N LYS A 177 -28.44 67.87 -59.12
CA LYS A 177 -27.89 68.73 -60.18
C LYS A 177 -29.00 69.11 -61.16
N THR A 178 -29.29 70.41 -61.26
CA THR A 178 -30.33 70.91 -62.17
C THR A 178 -29.69 71.18 -63.52
N ALA A 179 -30.17 70.53 -64.58
CA ALA A 179 -29.65 70.74 -65.93
C ALA A 179 -30.09 72.11 -66.46
N SER A 180 -29.13 72.96 -66.81
CA SER A 180 -29.39 74.16 -67.62
C SER A 180 -29.49 73.75 -69.09
N ASP A 181 -30.64 73.99 -69.71
CA ASP A 181 -30.86 73.78 -71.15
C ASP A 181 -29.84 74.57 -71.99
N GLU A 182 -29.14 73.91 -72.94
CA GLU A 182 -29.24 74.31 -74.36
C GLU A 182 -28.58 73.32 -75.37
N VAL A 183 -29.15 73.34 -76.59
CA VAL A 183 -28.62 72.92 -77.92
C VAL A 183 -28.36 71.42 -78.24
N VAL A 184 -29.05 70.97 -79.30
CA VAL A 184 -28.74 69.80 -80.14
C VAL A 184 -28.22 70.29 -81.51
N PRO A 185 -27.13 69.71 -82.05
CA PRO A 185 -27.19 69.11 -83.40
C PRO A 185 -26.52 67.73 -83.41
N ALA A 186 -27.14 66.67 -83.91
CA ALA A 186 -27.26 66.29 -85.33
C ALA A 186 -26.29 65.15 -85.72
N THR A 187 -26.88 64.13 -86.33
CA THR A 187 -26.37 63.10 -87.27
C THR A 187 -25.02 63.39 -87.95
N GLU A 188 -24.20 62.41 -88.35
CA GLU A 188 -24.56 61.33 -89.30
C GLU A 188 -23.41 60.30 -89.48
N SER A 189 -23.74 59.09 -90.02
CA SER A 189 -22.90 58.19 -90.85
C SER A 189 -21.50 57.70 -90.37
N GLY A 190 -21.07 56.46 -90.63
CA GLY A 190 -21.69 55.34 -91.35
C GLY A 190 -20.66 54.26 -91.76
N ASN A 191 -21.12 53.28 -92.54
CA ASN A 191 -20.38 52.17 -93.20
C ASN A 191 -19.79 51.05 -92.30
N GLN A 192 -20.16 49.77 -92.53
CA GLN A 192 -19.71 48.83 -93.59
C GLN A 192 -18.25 48.34 -93.35
N THR A 193 -17.89 47.07 -93.58
CA THR A 193 -18.42 46.10 -94.56
C THR A 193 -18.33 44.65 -94.06
N GLU A 194 -19.13 43.76 -94.62
CA GLU A 194 -18.90 42.31 -94.64
C GLU A 194 -17.67 41.96 -95.50
N GLU A 195 -16.99 40.83 -95.25
CA GLU A 195 -16.60 39.94 -96.36
C GLU A 195 -16.36 38.49 -95.91
N GLN A 196 -16.36 37.58 -96.89
CA GLN A 196 -16.52 36.13 -96.75
C GLN A 196 -15.20 35.34 -96.62
N THR A 197 -15.36 34.00 -96.68
CA THR A 197 -14.42 32.90 -96.98
C THR A 197 -14.01 32.10 -95.73
N ASP A 198 -14.38 30.84 -95.51
CA ASP A 198 -14.60 29.62 -96.34
C ASP A 198 -13.37 28.69 -96.43
N SER A 199 -13.65 27.39 -96.45
CA SER A 199 -12.78 26.23 -96.72
C SER A 199 -11.82 25.69 -95.62
N SER A 200 -12.31 24.63 -94.96
CA SER A 200 -11.70 23.29 -94.84
C SER A 200 -10.26 23.07 -94.33
N THR A 201 -10.13 22.27 -93.26
CA THR A 201 -9.38 20.99 -93.20
C THR A 201 -9.75 20.31 -91.85
N GLU A 202 -10.48 19.18 -91.79
CA GLU A 202 -10.13 17.76 -92.09
C GLU A 202 -9.66 17.00 -90.82
N GLU A 203 -9.76 15.65 -90.82
CA GLU A 203 -9.30 14.69 -89.79
C GLU A 203 -10.08 14.57 -88.44
N THR A 204 -11.19 13.83 -88.50
CA THR A 204 -11.55 12.77 -87.51
C THR A 204 -10.70 11.48 -87.76
N PRO A 205 -10.79 10.34 -87.02
CA PRO A 205 -11.40 10.00 -85.72
C PRO A 205 -10.50 9.09 -84.80
N ALA A 206 -11.14 8.46 -83.79
CA ALA A 206 -10.84 7.12 -83.25
C ALA A 206 -9.70 7.03 -82.19
N ALA A 207 -9.65 6.00 -81.32
CA ALA A 207 -10.30 4.68 -81.42
C ALA A 207 -10.54 4.00 -80.05
N VAL A 208 -11.30 2.88 -80.11
CA VAL A 208 -11.36 1.69 -79.21
C VAL A 208 -11.63 1.85 -77.70
N SER A 209 -12.29 0.89 -77.03
CA SER A 209 -13.26 -0.14 -77.44
C SER A 209 -13.90 -0.77 -76.20
N GLU A 210 -15.05 -1.40 -76.41
CA GLU A 210 -15.46 -2.75 -75.98
C GLU A 210 -14.45 -3.56 -75.12
N ASP A 211 -14.88 -4.43 -74.18
CA ASP A 211 -16.13 -5.21 -74.24
C ASP A 211 -16.73 -5.63 -72.87
N ALA A 212 -17.89 -6.29 -72.96
CA ALA A 212 -18.73 -7.00 -72.00
C ALA A 212 -17.99 -7.98 -71.04
N ALA A 213 -18.62 -8.68 -70.09
CA ALA A 213 -19.93 -9.32 -70.05
C ALA A 213 -20.21 -9.80 -68.60
N ASP A 214 -21.39 -10.28 -68.17
CA ASP A 214 -22.76 -10.35 -68.70
C ASP A 214 -23.66 -10.85 -67.54
N SER A 215 -24.98 -10.77 -67.70
CA SER A 215 -26.00 -11.64 -67.07
C SER A 215 -26.27 -11.54 -65.57
N SER A 216 -27.53 -11.72 -65.11
CA SER A 216 -28.83 -11.56 -65.78
C SER A 216 -29.95 -11.54 -64.74
N ASP A 217 -31.11 -11.03 -65.15
CA ASP A 217 -32.48 -11.27 -64.65
C ASP A 217 -32.72 -11.97 -63.30
N THR A 218 -33.63 -11.40 -62.52
CA THR A 218 -35.01 -11.96 -62.51
C THR A 218 -36.05 -10.98 -62.00
N THR A 219 -37.26 -11.15 -62.51
CA THR A 219 -38.43 -10.30 -62.30
C THR A 219 -39.45 -10.91 -61.33
N ASP A 220 -40.35 -10.03 -60.90
CA ASP A 220 -41.80 -10.27 -60.81
C ASP A 220 -42.51 -10.66 -59.49
N SER A 221 -43.58 -9.88 -59.26
CA SER A 221 -44.93 -10.24 -58.82
C SER A 221 -45.28 -10.77 -57.42
N ALA A 222 -46.19 -10.00 -56.79
CA ALA A 222 -47.42 -10.44 -56.10
C ALA A 222 -47.26 -11.20 -54.75
N GLU A 223 -48.25 -11.28 -53.82
CA GLU A 223 -49.58 -10.66 -53.70
C GLU A 223 -50.06 -10.76 -52.22
N THR A 224 -51.08 -9.96 -51.81
CA THR A 224 -51.89 -10.13 -50.58
C THR A 224 -51.18 -10.02 -49.20
N THR A 225 -51.83 -9.79 -48.05
CA THR A 225 -53.28 -9.73 -47.71
C THR A 225 -53.58 -8.57 -46.74
N GLU A 226 -54.75 -7.97 -46.92
CA GLU A 226 -55.72 -7.44 -45.92
C GLU A 226 -55.27 -7.40 -44.43
N THR A 227 -55.47 -6.30 -43.70
CA THR A 227 -56.82 -5.97 -43.19
C THR A 227 -57.01 -4.49 -42.80
N GLU A 228 -58.25 -4.03 -42.97
CA GLU A 228 -58.82 -2.77 -42.50
C GLU A 228 -58.78 -2.68 -40.94
N ASN A 229 -58.94 -1.54 -40.25
CA ASN A 229 -60.16 -0.74 -40.31
C ASN A 229 -60.10 0.63 -39.58
N THR A 230 -60.83 1.61 -40.15
CA THR A 230 -61.62 2.71 -39.54
C THR A 230 -61.06 3.57 -38.36
N GLN A 231 -61.04 4.92 -38.50
CA GLN A 231 -62.07 5.92 -38.09
C GLN A 231 -62.27 6.05 -36.56
N GLU A 232 -62.57 7.20 -35.94
CA GLU A 232 -62.92 8.57 -36.37
C GLU A 232 -62.32 9.56 -35.33
N ALA A 233 -62.12 10.87 -35.59
CA ALA A 233 -63.05 11.99 -35.33
C ALA A 233 -63.96 11.82 -34.07
N VAL A 234 -64.36 12.83 -33.28
CA VAL A 234 -64.65 14.26 -33.52
C VAL A 234 -64.30 15.08 -32.23
N GLN A 235 -64.34 16.42 -32.29
CA GLN A 235 -64.40 17.31 -31.11
C GLN A 235 -65.76 17.16 -30.34
N PRO A 236 -66.00 17.87 -29.21
CA PRO A 236 -66.52 19.26 -29.31
C PRO A 236 -66.19 20.25 -28.15
N GLU A 237 -66.36 21.55 -28.47
CA GLU A 237 -67.02 22.65 -27.73
C GLU A 237 -66.87 22.90 -26.19
N VAL A 238 -66.34 24.09 -25.87
CA VAL A 238 -66.95 25.24 -25.11
C VAL A 238 -67.87 25.02 -23.88
N SER A 239 -67.48 25.63 -22.73
CA SER A 239 -68.28 26.48 -21.77
C SER A 239 -67.36 26.87 -20.58
N THR A 240 -67.16 28.13 -20.12
CA THR A 240 -68.05 29.13 -19.46
C THR A 240 -68.68 28.58 -18.15
N GLU A 241 -68.55 29.15 -16.95
CA GLU A 241 -68.59 30.56 -16.50
C GLU A 241 -68.02 30.78 -15.05
N THR A 242 -67.58 32.02 -14.75
CA THR A 242 -67.89 32.86 -13.54
C THR A 242 -67.72 32.25 -12.11
N ALA A 243 -67.05 32.81 -11.09
CA ALA A 243 -66.53 34.17 -10.77
C ALA A 243 -65.22 34.06 -9.89
N GLU A 244 -64.74 34.96 -9.00
CA GLU A 244 -65.20 36.27 -8.45
C GLU A 244 -64.04 37.15 -7.88
N GLU A 245 -64.36 38.06 -6.96
CA GLU A 245 -63.60 39.11 -6.24
C GLU A 245 -62.65 38.61 -5.12
N THR A 246 -61.66 39.35 -4.55
CA THR A 246 -61.14 40.74 -4.62
C THR A 246 -59.61 40.71 -4.24
N GLU A 247 -58.77 41.75 -4.08
CA GLU A 247 -58.89 43.23 -4.00
C GLU A 247 -57.59 43.97 -4.45
N ASN A 248 -57.72 45.30 -4.59
CA ASN A 248 -56.80 46.46 -4.47
C ASN A 248 -55.30 46.36 -4.08
N ALA A 249 -54.42 47.33 -4.45
CA ALA A 249 -54.63 48.59 -5.20
C ALA A 249 -53.32 49.22 -5.76
N SER A 250 -53.49 50.07 -6.80
CA SER A 250 -52.74 51.33 -7.10
C SER A 250 -51.24 51.25 -7.48
N VAL A 251 -50.63 52.14 -8.29
CA VAL A 251 -50.98 53.15 -9.33
C VAL A 251 -49.72 53.22 -10.26
N GLU A 252 -49.66 53.79 -11.47
CA GLU A 252 -50.27 55.01 -12.00
C GLU A 252 -50.21 54.99 -13.55
N ASN A 253 -51.15 55.67 -14.21
CA ASN A 253 -51.24 55.82 -15.67
C ASN A 253 -51.21 57.30 -16.04
N LEU A 254 -50.52 57.67 -17.12
CA LEU A 254 -50.80 58.91 -17.86
C LEU A 254 -50.73 58.66 -19.37
N ALA A 255 -51.80 59.01 -20.06
CA ALA A 255 -51.95 59.02 -21.51
C ALA A 255 -52.75 60.25 -21.93
N LEU A 256 -52.32 60.90 -23.01
CA LEU A 256 -52.94 62.03 -23.74
C LEU A 256 -52.21 62.09 -25.11
N ASP A 257 -52.77 62.58 -26.22
CA ASP A 257 -54.14 62.56 -26.77
C ASP A 257 -54.00 62.89 -28.28
N ASN A 258 -55.03 62.65 -29.10
CA ASN A 258 -55.08 63.05 -30.52
C ASN A 258 -55.46 64.53 -30.68
N GLY A 259 -55.15 65.12 -31.85
CA GLY A 259 -55.63 66.45 -32.22
C GLY A 259 -55.40 66.83 -33.69
N GLU A 260 -56.48 66.89 -34.46
CA GLU A 260 -56.63 67.48 -35.80
C GLU A 260 -57.52 68.72 -35.61
N THR A 261 -57.33 69.93 -36.19
CA THR A 261 -57.65 70.32 -37.58
C THR A 261 -57.42 71.84 -37.82
N THR A 262 -57.46 72.25 -39.10
CA THR A 262 -57.92 73.56 -39.68
C THR A 262 -57.04 74.82 -39.78
N GLU A 263 -57.41 75.61 -40.79
CA GLU A 263 -56.69 76.64 -41.57
C GLU A 263 -56.59 78.04 -40.93
N ALA A 264 -55.62 78.85 -41.39
CA ALA A 264 -55.85 80.17 -42.01
C ALA A 264 -54.56 80.76 -42.63
N ALA A 265 -54.70 81.54 -43.71
CA ALA A 265 -53.63 82.32 -44.38
C ALA A 265 -53.39 83.67 -43.62
N GLU A 266 -52.49 84.61 -43.99
CA GLU A 266 -51.67 84.86 -45.18
C GLU A 266 -50.59 85.92 -44.81
N SER A 267 -49.42 85.97 -45.47
CA SER A 267 -48.78 87.25 -45.88
C SER A 267 -47.51 87.04 -46.72
N ASP A 268 -47.46 87.72 -47.87
CA ASP A 268 -46.37 87.79 -48.85
C ASP A 268 -45.08 88.46 -48.34
N SER A 269 -43.91 87.93 -48.75
CA SER A 269 -42.76 88.77 -49.11
C SER A 269 -41.84 88.05 -50.11
N THR A 270 -41.77 88.57 -51.33
CA THR A 270 -40.97 88.04 -52.44
C THR A 270 -39.45 88.26 -52.27
N VAL A 271 -38.67 87.17 -52.35
CA VAL A 271 -37.25 87.21 -52.76
C VAL A 271 -36.97 85.99 -53.66
N ALA A 272 -36.49 86.22 -54.86
CA ALA A 272 -36.14 85.14 -55.79
C ALA A 272 -34.82 84.47 -55.37
N THR A 273 -34.92 83.31 -54.73
CA THR A 273 -33.82 82.35 -54.57
C THR A 273 -34.08 81.15 -55.46
N THR A 274 -33.07 80.73 -56.23
CA THR A 274 -33.09 79.53 -57.07
C THR A 274 -33.58 78.32 -56.26
N GLU A 275 -34.68 77.70 -56.66
CA GLU A 275 -35.22 76.54 -55.93
C GLU A 275 -34.25 75.36 -56.02
N LYS A 276 -33.68 74.99 -54.87
CA LYS A 276 -32.84 73.80 -54.72
C LYS A 276 -33.69 72.54 -54.88
N SER A 277 -33.44 71.77 -55.94
CA SER A 277 -34.05 70.46 -56.16
C SER A 277 -33.32 69.39 -55.35
N TYR A 278 -34.05 68.46 -54.72
CA TYR A 278 -33.49 67.35 -53.94
C TYR A 278 -34.00 66.01 -54.46
N PHE A 279 -33.27 64.93 -54.20
CA PHE A 279 -33.79 63.57 -54.41
C PHE A 279 -34.89 63.24 -53.40
N THR A 280 -35.99 62.66 -53.88
CA THR A 280 -37.21 62.37 -53.09
C THR A 280 -37.57 60.89 -53.15
N SER A 281 -38.70 60.51 -52.53
CA SER A 281 -39.26 59.15 -52.68
C SER A 281 -39.56 58.76 -54.12
N ALA A 282 -39.89 59.71 -55.01
CA ALA A 282 -40.19 59.42 -56.41
C ALA A 282 -38.98 58.92 -57.20
N ASP A 283 -37.76 59.32 -56.82
CA ASP A 283 -36.50 58.83 -57.40
C ASP A 283 -36.16 57.39 -56.97
N GLY A 284 -36.85 56.85 -55.97
CA GLY A 284 -36.76 55.45 -55.55
C GLY A 284 -35.50 55.09 -54.75
N LEU A 285 -35.11 53.82 -54.80
CA LEU A 285 -33.92 53.31 -54.13
C LEU A 285 -32.67 53.59 -54.99
N LEU A 286 -32.02 54.71 -54.72
CA LEU A 286 -30.88 55.22 -55.46
C LEU A 286 -29.58 54.54 -55.03
N LYS A 287 -28.75 54.14 -56.00
CA LYS A 287 -27.35 53.79 -55.75
C LYS A 287 -26.54 55.09 -55.78
N ILE A 288 -25.95 55.49 -54.66
CA ILE A 288 -25.23 56.76 -54.51
C ILE A 288 -23.77 56.48 -54.18
N ASN A 289 -22.87 57.16 -54.87
CA ASN A 289 -21.45 57.21 -54.57
C ASN A 289 -21.13 58.61 -54.01
N THR A 290 -20.76 58.70 -52.73
CA THR A 290 -20.29 59.98 -52.15
C THR A 290 -18.82 59.87 -51.80
N ASP A 291 -17.99 60.70 -52.43
CA ASP A 291 -16.53 60.77 -52.22
C ASP A 291 -15.81 59.40 -52.29
N GLY A 292 -16.33 58.47 -53.10
CA GLY A 292 -15.82 57.09 -53.26
C GLY A 292 -16.59 56.01 -52.48
N HIS A 293 -17.49 56.40 -51.58
CA HIS A 293 -18.29 55.48 -50.78
C HIS A 293 -19.65 55.19 -51.44
N VAL A 294 -19.82 53.95 -51.93
CA VAL A 294 -21.02 53.51 -52.66
C VAL A 294 -22.01 52.80 -51.72
N GLY A 295 -23.25 53.30 -51.68
CA GLY A 295 -24.37 52.71 -50.94
C GLY A 295 -25.67 52.75 -51.74
N TYR A 296 -26.71 52.12 -51.19
CA TYR A 296 -28.09 52.28 -51.67
C TYR A 296 -28.89 53.06 -50.63
N TYR A 297 -29.50 54.16 -51.02
CA TYR A 297 -30.19 55.10 -50.13
C TYR A 297 -31.60 55.36 -50.65
N LEU A 298 -32.45 55.89 -49.79
CA LEU A 298 -33.86 56.16 -50.08
C LEU A 298 -34.27 57.44 -49.36
N PHE A 299 -34.97 58.31 -50.06
CA PHE A 299 -35.48 59.56 -49.50
C PHE A 299 -37.00 59.47 -49.31
N ASN A 300 -37.54 60.32 -48.43
CA ASN A 300 -38.99 60.50 -48.28
C ASN A 300 -39.52 61.56 -49.26
N GLU A 301 -40.83 61.81 -49.25
CA GLU A 301 -41.49 62.79 -50.12
C GLU A 301 -40.93 64.22 -49.97
N LYS A 302 -40.42 64.56 -48.79
CA LYS A 302 -39.80 65.85 -48.48
C LYS A 302 -38.29 65.90 -48.75
N GLY A 303 -37.74 64.86 -49.38
CA GLY A 303 -36.33 64.75 -49.76
C GLY A 303 -35.35 64.33 -48.65
N TYR A 304 -35.84 63.91 -47.48
CA TYR A 304 -35.00 63.50 -46.35
C TYR A 304 -34.65 62.02 -46.39
N LEU A 305 -33.38 61.72 -46.07
CA LEU A 305 -32.82 60.39 -46.02
C LEU A 305 -33.57 59.53 -44.99
N MET A 306 -34.12 58.42 -45.48
CA MET A 306 -34.81 57.46 -44.62
C MET A 306 -33.80 56.56 -43.89
N THR A 307 -34.08 56.29 -42.62
CA THR A 307 -33.35 55.30 -41.82
C THR A 307 -34.35 54.32 -41.18
N GLY A 308 -33.87 53.16 -40.75
CA GLY A 308 -34.67 52.13 -40.11
C GLY A 308 -35.37 51.20 -41.09
N ARG A 309 -36.44 50.55 -40.63
CA ARG A 309 -37.21 49.59 -41.45
C ARG A 309 -38.24 50.34 -42.30
N VAL A 310 -38.12 50.20 -43.62
CA VAL A 310 -39.03 50.83 -44.59
C VAL A 310 -39.74 49.75 -45.39
N THR A 311 -41.06 49.86 -45.51
CA THR A 311 -41.90 48.97 -46.32
C THR A 311 -42.27 49.68 -47.61
N ARG A 312 -42.22 48.97 -48.76
CA ARG A 312 -42.70 49.46 -50.05
C ARG A 312 -43.70 48.46 -50.64
N GLU A 313 -44.79 48.98 -51.16
CA GLU A 313 -45.87 48.21 -51.79
C GLU A 313 -45.95 48.57 -53.28
N PRO A 314 -46.42 47.66 -54.16
CA PRO A 314 -46.58 47.95 -55.58
C PRO A 314 -47.48 49.18 -55.80
N GLY A 315 -47.01 50.14 -56.59
CA GLY A 315 -47.73 51.40 -56.85
C GLY A 315 -47.35 52.56 -55.92
N VAL A 316 -46.45 52.37 -54.94
CA VAL A 316 -45.82 53.48 -54.21
C VAL A 316 -44.73 54.13 -55.08
N ASP A 317 -44.70 55.46 -55.12
CA ASP A 317 -43.71 56.23 -55.87
C ASP A 317 -42.27 55.78 -55.60
N GLY A 318 -41.47 55.72 -56.68
CA GLY A 318 -40.10 55.21 -56.66
C GLY A 318 -39.95 53.69 -56.45
N TYR A 319 -41.05 52.92 -56.41
CA TYR A 319 -41.01 51.47 -56.28
C TYR A 319 -41.66 50.73 -57.47
N THR A 320 -40.82 50.18 -58.36
CA THR A 320 -41.24 49.46 -59.57
C THR A 320 -41.49 47.96 -59.37
N GLY A 321 -41.47 47.46 -58.13
CA GLY A 321 -41.60 46.03 -57.85
C GLY A 321 -43.05 45.55 -57.74
N THR A 322 -43.27 44.28 -58.13
CA THR A 322 -44.61 43.65 -58.20
C THR A 322 -45.07 42.97 -56.91
N LYS A 323 -44.29 43.05 -55.83
CA LYS A 323 -44.59 42.46 -54.52
C LYS A 323 -44.26 43.44 -53.40
N LYS A 324 -44.94 43.32 -52.26
CA LYS A 324 -44.58 44.04 -51.03
C LYS A 324 -43.19 43.61 -50.57
N VAL A 325 -42.30 44.58 -50.31
CA VAL A 325 -40.96 44.36 -49.75
C VAL A 325 -40.74 45.19 -48.50
N GLU A 326 -39.87 44.71 -47.62
CA GLU A 326 -39.32 45.50 -46.53
C GLU A 326 -37.80 45.58 -46.71
N TRP A 327 -37.26 46.78 -46.53
CA TRP A 327 -35.84 47.10 -46.52
C TRP A 327 -35.44 47.60 -45.13
N TYR A 328 -34.15 47.48 -44.82
CA TYR A 328 -33.57 48.11 -43.64
C TYR A 328 -32.44 49.04 -44.07
N LEU A 329 -32.61 50.32 -43.77
CA LEU A 329 -31.67 51.40 -44.00
C LEU A 329 -30.99 51.70 -42.65
N LEU A 330 -29.67 51.85 -42.63
CA LEU A 330 -28.95 51.86 -41.36
C LEU A 330 -29.24 53.11 -40.52
N GLU A 331 -29.51 52.93 -39.24
CA GLU A 331 -29.84 53.99 -38.28
C GLU A 331 -28.57 54.61 -37.66
N LYS A 332 -28.63 55.87 -37.20
CA LYS A 332 -27.44 56.63 -36.72
C LYS A 332 -26.72 55.98 -35.54
N ASP A 333 -27.44 55.24 -34.69
CA ASP A 333 -26.90 54.49 -33.55
C ASP A 333 -26.15 53.20 -33.95
N LYS A 334 -26.30 52.74 -35.21
CA LYS A 334 -25.72 51.50 -35.74
C LYS A 334 -24.78 51.73 -36.92
N ALA A 335 -24.69 52.96 -37.41
CA ALA A 335 -23.76 53.34 -38.46
C ALA A 335 -22.31 53.31 -37.97
N THR A 336 -21.42 52.93 -38.86
CA THR A 336 -19.97 52.86 -38.66
C THR A 336 -19.30 53.82 -39.62
N LEU A 337 -18.39 54.65 -39.08
CA LEU A 337 -17.53 55.53 -39.87
C LEU A 337 -16.70 54.70 -40.87
N TYR A 338 -16.42 55.27 -42.04
CA TYR A 338 -15.47 54.71 -42.98
C TYR A 338 -14.04 54.87 -42.48
N THR A 339 -13.13 54.01 -42.97
CA THR A 339 -11.69 54.11 -42.68
C THR A 339 -11.16 55.49 -43.08
N GLY A 340 -10.44 56.16 -42.17
CA GLY A 340 -9.94 57.53 -42.36
C GLY A 340 -10.90 58.63 -41.88
N CYS A 341 -12.13 58.27 -41.47
CA CYS A 341 -13.10 59.20 -40.86
C CYS A 341 -13.18 59.06 -39.33
N GLU A 342 -12.18 58.46 -38.68
CA GLU A 342 -12.21 58.15 -37.24
C GLU A 342 -12.40 59.42 -36.38
N GLY A 343 -13.41 59.39 -35.50
CA GLY A 343 -13.73 60.52 -34.60
C GLY A 343 -14.58 61.64 -35.22
N GLN A 344 -14.95 61.54 -36.50
CA GLN A 344 -15.89 62.48 -37.14
C GLN A 344 -17.34 62.17 -36.74
N GLU A 345 -18.26 63.11 -36.96
CA GLU A 345 -19.69 62.84 -36.78
C GLU A 345 -20.21 61.84 -37.83
N ILE A 346 -21.14 60.98 -37.42
CA ILE A 346 -21.85 60.03 -38.27
C ILE A 346 -22.80 60.78 -39.24
N THR A 347 -22.39 60.89 -40.50
CA THR A 347 -23.17 61.43 -41.62
C THR A 347 -23.16 60.44 -42.80
N PRO A 348 -23.98 60.61 -43.86
CA PRO A 348 -24.03 59.69 -45.00
C PRO A 348 -22.71 59.59 -45.82
N TRP A 349 -21.81 60.57 -45.68
CA TRP A 349 -20.52 60.60 -46.39
C TRP A 349 -19.33 60.19 -45.52
N THR A 350 -19.38 60.38 -44.20
CA THR A 350 -18.36 59.87 -43.26
C THR A 350 -18.62 58.45 -42.80
N SER A 351 -19.85 57.94 -42.98
CA SER A 351 -20.32 56.64 -42.48
C SER A 351 -21.36 56.00 -43.40
N ASN A 352 -21.67 54.73 -43.15
CA ASN A 352 -22.73 54.00 -43.84
C ASN A 352 -24.17 54.32 -43.35
N LEU A 353 -24.39 55.49 -42.74
CA LEU A 353 -25.72 55.97 -42.33
C LEU A 353 -26.72 55.97 -43.48
N GLY A 354 -27.92 55.42 -43.27
CA GLY A 354 -28.99 55.37 -44.27
C GLY A 354 -28.78 54.35 -45.40
N GLN A 355 -27.65 53.63 -45.42
CA GLN A 355 -27.42 52.60 -46.44
C GLN A 355 -28.32 51.37 -46.23
N GLN A 356 -28.92 50.90 -47.32
CA GLN A 356 -29.67 49.65 -47.38
C GLN A 356 -28.77 48.46 -47.08
N GLN A 357 -29.13 47.72 -46.03
CA GLN A 357 -28.39 46.56 -45.58
C GLN A 357 -28.71 45.33 -46.44
N ARG A 358 -27.66 44.64 -46.89
CA ARG A 358 -27.73 43.48 -47.80
C ARG A 358 -26.93 42.31 -47.24
N LYS A 359 -27.44 41.08 -47.39
CA LYS A 359 -26.94 39.86 -46.72
C LYS A 359 -26.83 40.04 -45.19
N TYR A 360 -27.74 40.81 -44.60
CA TYR A 360 -27.65 41.34 -43.24
C TYR A 360 -28.68 40.72 -42.30
N TRP A 361 -28.32 40.55 -41.04
CA TRP A 361 -29.21 40.07 -39.98
C TRP A 361 -29.47 41.17 -38.95
N LEU A 362 -30.68 41.73 -38.95
CA LEU A 362 -31.14 42.68 -37.95
C LEU A 362 -31.69 41.93 -36.73
N TRP A 363 -31.30 42.38 -35.54
CA TRP A 363 -31.97 42.04 -34.29
C TRP A 363 -32.92 43.16 -33.90
N THR A 364 -34.21 42.86 -33.75
CA THR A 364 -35.27 43.86 -33.47
C THR A 364 -35.49 44.11 -31.97
N GLY A 365 -34.73 43.44 -31.09
CA GLY A 365 -35.03 43.34 -29.66
C GLY A 365 -35.82 42.09 -29.29
N THR A 366 -36.58 41.50 -30.23
CA THR A 366 -37.40 40.29 -30.00
C THR A 366 -37.21 39.21 -31.07
N THR A 367 -36.92 39.58 -32.31
CA THR A 367 -36.81 38.69 -33.47
C THR A 367 -35.59 39.01 -34.33
N PHE A 368 -35.09 37.98 -35.02
CA PHE A 368 -34.14 38.15 -36.11
C PHE A 368 -34.87 38.36 -37.44
N ARG A 369 -34.38 39.31 -38.25
CA ARG A 369 -34.81 39.53 -39.63
C ARG A 369 -33.61 39.48 -40.57
N TYR A 370 -33.74 38.74 -41.67
CA TYR A 370 -32.71 38.66 -42.70
C TYR A 370 -33.07 39.52 -43.89
N TYR A 371 -32.10 40.29 -44.39
CA TYR A 371 -32.20 41.03 -45.64
C TYR A 371 -31.27 40.39 -46.66
N SER A 372 -31.84 39.98 -47.79
CA SER A 372 -31.20 39.22 -48.87
C SER A 372 -30.05 39.99 -49.58
N SER A 373 -29.43 39.38 -50.58
CA SER A 373 -28.47 40.07 -51.46
C SER A 373 -29.05 41.27 -52.22
N ALA A 374 -30.37 41.30 -52.42
CA ALA A 374 -31.11 42.43 -52.99
C ALA A 374 -31.57 43.46 -51.92
N GLY A 375 -31.32 43.20 -50.63
CA GLY A 375 -31.78 44.03 -49.51
C GLY A 375 -33.24 43.83 -49.10
N ASN A 376 -33.98 42.95 -49.79
CA ASN A 376 -35.34 42.57 -49.42
C ASN A 376 -35.34 41.65 -48.18
N TYR A 377 -36.21 41.92 -47.22
CA TYR A 377 -36.52 41.03 -46.10
C TYR A 377 -36.94 39.64 -46.57
N MET A 378 -36.52 38.61 -45.85
CA MET A 378 -36.97 37.22 -46.02
C MET A 378 -37.40 36.63 -44.68
N THR A 379 -38.50 35.87 -44.70
CA THR A 379 -38.96 35.08 -43.56
C THR A 379 -38.06 33.86 -43.30
N VAL A 380 -38.19 33.28 -42.10
CA VAL A 380 -37.46 32.08 -41.68
C VAL A 380 -37.75 30.85 -42.58
N GLU A 381 -38.94 30.82 -43.19
CA GLU A 381 -39.37 29.75 -44.10
C GLU A 381 -38.81 29.97 -45.52
N GLU A 382 -38.86 31.20 -46.06
CA GLU A 382 -38.21 31.55 -47.33
C GLU A 382 -36.68 31.39 -47.28
N CYS A 383 -36.06 31.63 -46.12
CA CYS A 383 -34.65 31.32 -45.90
C CYS A 383 -34.35 29.80 -45.82
N ASN A 384 -35.36 28.94 -45.72
CA ASN A 384 -35.23 27.49 -45.52
C ASN A 384 -34.37 27.13 -44.28
N ILE A 385 -34.52 27.89 -43.18
CA ILE A 385 -33.77 27.67 -41.92
C ILE A 385 -34.66 27.24 -40.74
N TYR A 386 -35.99 27.23 -40.92
CA TYR A 386 -36.91 26.76 -39.88
C TYR A 386 -36.57 25.33 -39.44
N GLY A 387 -36.57 25.08 -38.13
CA GLY A 387 -36.22 23.77 -37.56
C GLY A 387 -34.75 23.34 -37.72
N LYS A 388 -33.87 24.20 -38.25
CA LYS A 388 -32.43 23.92 -38.41
C LYS A 388 -31.60 24.70 -37.39
N VAL A 389 -30.34 24.28 -37.22
CA VAL A 389 -29.31 25.05 -36.53
C VAL A 389 -28.64 25.95 -37.57
N TYR A 390 -28.74 27.26 -37.42
CA TYR A 390 -28.22 28.24 -38.39
C TYR A 390 -27.25 29.22 -37.73
N LYS A 391 -26.24 29.68 -38.47
CA LYS A 391 -25.22 30.62 -37.96
C LYS A 391 -25.66 32.06 -38.26
N ILE A 392 -25.76 32.88 -37.21
CA ILE A 392 -26.06 34.32 -37.32
C ILE A 392 -24.95 35.07 -36.59
N GLY A 393 -24.19 35.87 -37.35
CA GLY A 393 -22.94 36.48 -36.87
C GLY A 393 -21.94 35.42 -36.37
N SER A 394 -21.49 35.56 -35.12
CA SER A 394 -20.56 34.63 -34.46
C SER A 394 -21.23 33.44 -33.76
N ALA A 395 -22.56 33.42 -33.63
CA ALA A 395 -23.30 32.43 -32.84
C ALA A 395 -24.23 31.55 -33.70
N TYR A 396 -24.70 30.45 -33.12
CA TYR A 396 -25.67 29.54 -33.74
C TYR A 396 -27.01 29.63 -33.01
N TYR A 397 -28.10 29.62 -33.76
CA TYR A 397 -29.47 29.73 -33.26
C TYR A 397 -30.38 28.70 -33.95
N THR A 398 -31.57 28.52 -33.41
CA THR A 398 -32.71 27.96 -34.16
C THR A 398 -33.91 28.88 -33.92
N LEU A 399 -34.60 29.24 -34.99
CA LEU A 399 -35.64 30.27 -34.96
C LEU A 399 -37.05 29.64 -35.02
N ALA A 400 -38.00 30.28 -34.36
CA ALA A 400 -39.42 30.09 -34.64
C ALA A 400 -39.80 30.74 -35.98
N LYS A 401 -41.00 30.44 -36.53
CA LYS A 401 -41.44 30.97 -37.83
C LYS A 401 -41.38 32.50 -37.94
N ASN A 402 -41.67 33.20 -36.84
CA ASN A 402 -41.65 34.66 -36.72
C ASN A 402 -40.24 35.27 -36.54
N GLY A 403 -39.17 34.48 -36.59
CA GLY A 403 -37.80 34.97 -36.37
C GLY A 403 -37.35 35.01 -34.90
N ALA A 404 -38.22 34.65 -33.93
CA ALA A 404 -37.83 34.63 -32.52
C ALA A 404 -36.82 33.50 -32.22
N PRO A 405 -35.70 33.75 -31.51
CA PRO A 405 -34.77 32.71 -31.07
C PRO A 405 -35.43 31.74 -30.09
N ARG A 406 -35.31 30.43 -30.34
CA ARG A 406 -35.83 29.41 -29.43
C ARG A 406 -34.81 29.14 -28.30
N VAL A 407 -35.32 28.94 -27.08
CA VAL A 407 -34.51 28.73 -25.86
C VAL A 407 -34.83 27.39 -25.20
N GLY A 408 -33.91 26.91 -24.36
CA GLY A 408 -34.06 25.64 -23.63
C GLY A 408 -33.52 24.44 -24.40
N ILE A 409 -33.95 23.23 -24.00
CA ILE A 409 -33.65 22.00 -24.74
C ILE A 409 -34.67 21.87 -25.87
N ILE A 410 -34.18 21.94 -27.10
CA ILE A 410 -34.99 21.86 -28.32
C ILE A 410 -34.67 20.55 -29.05
N LYS A 411 -35.71 19.83 -29.46
CA LYS A 411 -35.60 18.69 -30.37
C LYS A 411 -35.68 19.20 -31.81
N LEU A 412 -34.68 18.86 -32.62
CA LEU A 412 -34.63 19.16 -34.05
C LEU A 412 -34.46 17.83 -34.82
N THR A 413 -35.17 17.71 -35.93
CA THR A 413 -35.19 16.51 -36.77
C THR A 413 -34.34 16.72 -38.01
N THR A 414 -33.50 15.75 -38.35
CA THR A 414 -32.66 15.76 -39.56
C THR A 414 -32.78 14.40 -40.23
N GLY A 415 -33.43 14.36 -41.38
CA GLY A 415 -33.91 13.10 -41.97
C GLY A 415 -34.91 12.40 -41.03
N SER A 416 -34.71 11.10 -40.80
CA SER A 416 -35.52 10.30 -39.86
C SER A 416 -35.11 10.46 -38.38
N THR A 417 -34.01 11.16 -38.07
CA THR A 417 -33.44 11.16 -36.71
C THR A 417 -33.69 12.47 -35.98
N THR A 418 -34.14 12.38 -34.72
CA THR A 418 -34.33 13.53 -33.82
C THR A 418 -33.17 13.66 -32.84
N TYR A 419 -32.60 14.86 -32.73
CA TYR A 419 -31.52 15.20 -31.81
C TYR A 419 -31.95 16.30 -30.82
N GLU A 420 -31.47 16.23 -29.57
CA GLU A 420 -31.65 17.30 -28.58
C GLU A 420 -30.48 18.30 -28.67
N TYR A 421 -30.77 19.59 -28.62
CA TYR A 421 -29.81 20.70 -28.60
C TYR A 421 -30.16 21.64 -27.44
N TYR A 422 -29.17 22.33 -26.86
CA TYR A 422 -29.43 23.32 -25.81
C TYR A 422 -29.10 24.75 -26.27
N PHE A 423 -30.15 25.58 -26.34
CA PHE A 423 -30.05 27.00 -26.66
C PHE A 423 -30.23 27.81 -25.38
N LYS A 424 -29.24 28.63 -25.03
CA LYS A 424 -29.20 29.34 -23.75
C LYS A 424 -30.32 30.39 -23.67
N PRO A 425 -30.98 30.58 -22.51
CA PRO A 425 -31.69 31.83 -22.25
C PRO A 425 -30.71 33.01 -22.23
N ALA A 426 -31.21 34.24 -22.39
CA ALA A 426 -30.41 35.44 -22.18
C ALA A 426 -29.87 35.48 -20.75
N SER A 427 -28.58 35.79 -20.56
CA SER A 427 -27.94 35.79 -19.24
C SER A 427 -27.99 37.17 -18.56
N LYS A 428 -28.29 38.22 -19.32
CA LYS A 428 -28.40 39.62 -18.90
C LYS A 428 -29.44 40.33 -19.77
N SER A 429 -30.00 41.44 -19.29
CA SER A 429 -30.81 42.33 -20.13
C SER A 429 -29.98 42.80 -21.34
N GLY A 430 -30.62 42.93 -22.50
CA GLY A 430 -29.96 43.28 -23.77
C GLY A 430 -29.20 42.15 -24.48
N GLU A 431 -28.97 40.98 -23.85
CA GLU A 431 -28.36 39.84 -24.56
C GLU A 431 -29.40 39.13 -25.45
N ILE A 432 -29.06 38.91 -26.73
CA ILE A 432 -29.88 38.07 -27.63
C ILE A 432 -30.00 36.64 -27.07
N PRO A 433 -31.23 36.16 -26.75
CA PRO A 433 -31.45 34.81 -26.26
C PRO A 433 -31.26 33.76 -27.38
N GLY A 434 -31.21 32.48 -27.00
CA GLY A 434 -31.25 31.37 -27.95
C GLY A 434 -29.91 31.01 -28.59
N LYS A 435 -28.78 31.48 -28.03
CA LYS A 435 -27.43 31.07 -28.47
C LYS A 435 -27.19 29.60 -28.14
N LEU A 436 -26.87 28.78 -29.13
CA LEU A 436 -26.51 27.37 -28.96
C LEU A 436 -25.31 27.23 -28.01
N PHE A 437 -25.41 26.33 -27.04
CA PHE A 437 -24.26 25.84 -26.29
C PHE A 437 -23.68 24.61 -26.97
N TYR A 438 -22.37 24.63 -27.23
CA TYR A 438 -21.64 23.50 -27.80
C TYR A 438 -20.22 23.44 -27.23
N GLY A 439 -19.57 22.29 -27.38
CA GLY A 439 -18.16 22.09 -27.01
C GLY A 439 -17.87 21.91 -25.53
N GLY A 440 -18.80 21.37 -24.75
CA GLY A 440 -18.54 21.13 -23.33
C GLY A 440 -19.71 20.60 -22.52
N TRP A 441 -19.51 20.58 -21.20
CA TRP A 441 -20.55 20.30 -20.22
C TRP A 441 -21.23 21.60 -19.79
N THR A 442 -22.55 21.56 -19.66
CA THR A 442 -23.34 22.57 -18.94
C THR A 442 -24.41 21.87 -18.10
N TYR A 443 -25.26 22.65 -17.44
CA TYR A 443 -26.47 22.14 -16.80
C TYR A 443 -27.70 22.94 -17.23
N VAL A 444 -28.84 22.26 -17.22
CA VAL A 444 -30.17 22.89 -17.25
C VAL A 444 -30.86 22.63 -15.91
N LEU A 445 -31.81 23.49 -15.56
CA LEU A 445 -32.68 23.27 -14.40
C LEU A 445 -33.94 22.55 -14.86
N ASN A 446 -34.37 21.52 -14.12
CA ASN A 446 -35.72 20.96 -14.27
C ASN A 446 -36.75 21.84 -13.51
N SER A 447 -38.03 21.50 -13.62
CA SER A 447 -39.12 22.19 -12.90
C SER A 447 -38.96 22.21 -11.38
N LYS A 448 -38.20 21.26 -10.81
CA LYS A 448 -37.86 21.17 -9.38
C LYS A 448 -36.58 21.93 -9.01
N LYS A 449 -36.05 22.77 -9.92
CA LYS A 449 -34.78 23.51 -9.78
C LYS A 449 -33.54 22.60 -9.59
N GLU A 450 -33.62 21.34 -9.97
CA GLU A 450 -32.49 20.40 -9.94
C GLU A 450 -31.65 20.50 -11.22
N LYS A 451 -30.32 20.38 -11.08
CA LYS A 451 -29.38 20.45 -12.21
C LYS A 451 -29.31 19.12 -12.95
N ARG A 452 -29.79 19.09 -14.21
CA ARG A 452 -29.49 18.05 -15.21
C ARG A 452 -28.24 18.48 -15.98
N PHE A 453 -27.15 17.73 -15.84
CA PHE A 453 -25.91 17.98 -16.60
C PHE A 453 -26.02 17.37 -17.99
N ILE A 454 -25.61 18.14 -19.00
CA ILE A 454 -25.64 17.74 -20.41
C ILE A 454 -24.29 18.04 -21.06
N TYR A 455 -23.84 17.15 -21.94
CA TYR A 455 -22.64 17.33 -22.75
C TYR A 455 -23.03 17.62 -24.20
N CYS A 456 -22.67 18.79 -24.70
CA CYS A 456 -23.00 19.25 -26.05
C CYS A 456 -21.75 19.15 -26.94
N SER A 457 -21.83 18.40 -28.04
CA SER A 457 -20.67 18.02 -28.85
C SER A 457 -19.94 19.23 -29.48
N PRO A 458 -18.59 19.26 -29.50
CA PRO A 458 -17.79 20.25 -30.23
C PRO A 458 -17.70 19.98 -31.74
N LYS A 459 -17.84 18.71 -32.17
CA LYS A 459 -17.50 18.28 -33.53
C LYS A 459 -18.37 19.02 -34.55
N SER A 460 -17.78 19.42 -35.69
CA SER A 460 -18.50 20.12 -36.77
C SER A 460 -19.79 19.38 -37.19
N SER A 461 -19.71 18.07 -37.42
CA SER A 461 -20.83 17.23 -37.87
C SER A 461 -21.94 16.98 -36.83
N THR A 462 -21.69 17.23 -35.54
CA THR A 462 -22.68 17.01 -34.46
C THR A 462 -22.80 18.22 -33.53
N ARG A 463 -22.44 19.42 -34.01
CA ARG A 463 -22.22 20.62 -33.19
C ARG A 463 -23.43 20.94 -32.30
N GLY A 464 -23.21 20.94 -31.00
CA GLY A 464 -24.24 21.27 -30.01
C GLY A 464 -25.26 20.17 -29.72
N GLN A 465 -25.20 19.01 -30.40
CA GLN A 465 -26.02 17.85 -30.06
C GLN A 465 -25.71 17.38 -28.63
N ILE A 466 -26.76 17.17 -27.84
CA ILE A 466 -26.67 16.62 -26.49
C ILE A 466 -26.38 15.12 -26.61
N MET A 467 -25.18 14.73 -26.19
CA MET A 467 -24.72 13.34 -26.31
C MET A 467 -25.32 12.48 -25.20
N LYS A 468 -25.90 11.33 -25.57
CA LYS A 468 -26.29 10.28 -24.62
C LYS A 468 -25.04 9.68 -23.97
N HIS A 469 -25.11 9.38 -22.68
CA HIS A 469 -24.05 8.70 -21.95
C HIS A 469 -24.63 7.66 -20.98
N GLY A 470 -23.82 6.67 -20.60
CA GLY A 470 -24.13 5.81 -19.46
C GLY A 470 -23.97 6.55 -18.12
N VAL A 471 -23.82 5.81 -17.02
CA VAL A 471 -23.39 6.43 -15.75
C VAL A 471 -22.01 7.07 -15.94
N TYR A 472 -21.85 8.34 -15.57
CA TYR A 472 -20.68 9.14 -15.91
C TYR A 472 -20.05 9.75 -14.64
N VAL A 473 -18.76 9.54 -14.41
CA VAL A 473 -18.03 10.11 -13.26
C VAL A 473 -17.17 11.29 -13.70
N SER A 474 -17.40 12.47 -13.12
CA SER A 474 -16.75 13.72 -13.54
C SER A 474 -16.71 14.81 -12.46
N LYS A 475 -15.90 15.85 -12.71
CA LYS A 475 -15.77 17.07 -11.91
C LYS A 475 -16.74 18.20 -12.33
N VAL A 476 -17.74 17.94 -13.18
CA VAL A 476 -18.65 18.96 -13.75
C VAL A 476 -19.36 19.84 -12.71
N MET A 477 -19.55 19.33 -11.49
CA MET A 477 -20.17 20.05 -10.37
C MET A 477 -19.15 20.82 -9.50
N SER A 478 -17.85 20.53 -9.58
CA SER A 478 -16.82 21.10 -8.71
C SER A 478 -15.40 20.81 -9.19
N LYS A 479 -14.52 21.82 -9.22
CA LYS A 479 -13.07 21.64 -9.42
C LYS A 479 -12.44 20.68 -8.39
N LYS A 480 -13.02 20.56 -7.19
CA LYS A 480 -12.52 19.75 -6.07
C LYS A 480 -13.04 18.30 -6.09
N TYR A 481 -14.34 18.09 -6.21
CA TYR A 481 -14.97 16.78 -6.01
C TYR A 481 -15.40 16.11 -7.32
N LEU A 482 -15.22 14.78 -7.38
CA LEU A 482 -15.85 13.93 -8.39
C LEU A 482 -17.30 13.64 -7.99
N TYR A 483 -18.19 13.61 -8.97
CA TYR A 483 -19.59 13.24 -8.84
C TYR A 483 -19.93 12.15 -9.85
N MET A 484 -20.97 11.38 -9.56
CA MET A 484 -21.51 10.37 -10.46
C MET A 484 -22.87 10.84 -11.00
N LEU A 485 -23.03 10.85 -12.32
CA LEU A 485 -24.27 11.17 -13.03
C LEU A 485 -24.92 9.88 -13.52
N ASN A 486 -26.25 9.80 -13.51
CA ASN A 486 -26.99 8.77 -14.24
C ASN A 486 -27.00 9.05 -15.75
N SER A 487 -27.56 8.13 -16.55
CA SER A 487 -27.64 8.26 -18.02
C SER A 487 -28.47 9.45 -18.52
N SER A 488 -29.33 10.02 -17.67
CA SER A 488 -30.13 11.20 -17.98
C SER A 488 -29.44 12.53 -17.61
N GLY A 489 -28.28 12.48 -16.92
CA GLY A 489 -27.51 13.66 -16.51
C GLY A 489 -27.70 14.11 -15.05
N TYR A 490 -28.45 13.38 -14.23
CA TYR A 490 -28.71 13.75 -12.82
C TYR A 490 -27.71 13.13 -11.85
N VAL A 491 -27.39 13.86 -10.79
CA VAL A 491 -26.42 13.43 -9.76
C VAL A 491 -26.96 12.28 -8.91
N MET A 492 -26.24 11.16 -8.90
CA MET A 492 -26.55 9.96 -8.12
C MET A 492 -26.04 10.12 -6.68
N LYS A 493 -26.94 10.08 -5.69
CA LYS A 493 -26.62 10.20 -4.25
C LYS A 493 -26.66 8.82 -3.59
N SER A 494 -25.80 8.56 -2.60
CA SER A 494 -25.76 7.32 -1.79
C SER A 494 -25.79 6.00 -2.60
N THR A 495 -25.31 6.01 -3.84
CA THR A 495 -25.52 4.92 -4.81
C THR A 495 -24.20 4.36 -5.32
N MET A 496 -24.11 3.03 -5.46
CA MET A 496 -23.01 2.36 -6.14
C MET A 496 -23.42 1.94 -7.55
N ALA A 497 -22.65 2.32 -8.57
CA ALA A 497 -22.90 1.98 -9.97
C ALA A 497 -21.59 1.84 -10.78
N LYS A 498 -21.65 1.19 -11.95
CA LYS A 498 -20.53 1.10 -12.90
C LYS A 498 -20.48 2.38 -13.74
N ALA A 499 -19.34 3.05 -13.79
CA ALA A 499 -19.17 4.25 -14.62
C ALA A 499 -18.65 3.90 -16.02
N ALA A 500 -19.46 4.17 -17.04
CA ALA A 500 -19.17 3.85 -18.45
C ALA A 500 -17.89 4.56 -18.94
N ASN A 501 -17.70 5.83 -18.56
CA ASN A 501 -16.53 6.63 -18.92
C ASN A 501 -15.24 6.29 -18.13
N LYS A 502 -15.26 5.24 -17.31
CA LYS A 502 -14.15 4.78 -16.46
C LYS A 502 -14.05 3.26 -16.50
N ASN A 503 -14.06 2.69 -17.71
CA ASN A 503 -13.87 1.26 -17.99
C ASN A 503 -14.86 0.37 -17.22
N ASN A 504 -16.10 0.83 -17.04
CA ASN A 504 -17.15 0.15 -16.26
C ASN A 504 -16.78 -0.17 -14.80
N ALA A 505 -15.81 0.55 -14.23
CA ALA A 505 -15.44 0.41 -12.82
C ALA A 505 -16.57 0.87 -11.89
N TYR A 506 -16.73 0.19 -10.75
CA TYR A 506 -17.70 0.59 -9.73
C TYR A 506 -17.22 1.81 -8.95
N TYR A 507 -18.10 2.79 -8.80
CA TYR A 507 -17.94 3.95 -7.91
C TYR A 507 -19.12 3.98 -6.93
N ILE A 508 -18.93 4.60 -5.77
CA ILE A 508 -20.00 4.89 -4.81
C ILE A 508 -19.99 6.37 -4.42
N THR A 509 -21.17 6.95 -4.21
CA THR A 509 -21.33 8.34 -3.79
C THR A 509 -21.85 8.48 -2.37
N ASP A 510 -21.57 9.62 -1.75
CA ASP A 510 -22.18 10.04 -0.49
C ASP A 510 -23.58 10.66 -0.70
N SER A 511 -24.22 11.12 0.39
CA SER A 511 -25.54 11.77 0.35
C SER A 511 -25.58 13.07 -0.46
N LYS A 512 -24.42 13.68 -0.74
CA LYS A 512 -24.27 14.89 -1.59
C LYS A 512 -23.91 14.52 -3.04
N GLY A 513 -23.80 13.23 -3.37
CA GLY A 513 -23.45 12.74 -4.70
C GLY A 513 -21.95 12.76 -5.01
N ARG A 514 -21.09 13.04 -4.01
CA ARG A 514 -19.63 13.06 -4.17
C ARG A 514 -19.09 11.64 -4.11
N VAL A 515 -18.19 11.29 -5.02
CA VAL A 515 -17.50 10.00 -5.05
C VAL A 515 -16.67 9.81 -3.78
N ILE A 516 -16.87 8.69 -3.10
CA ILE A 516 -16.13 8.31 -1.90
C ILE A 516 -14.77 7.69 -2.30
N LYS A 517 -13.72 8.01 -1.54
CA LYS A 517 -12.33 7.61 -1.77
C LYS A 517 -11.67 7.13 -0.48
N GLN A 518 -10.69 6.22 -0.59
CA GLN A 518 -9.88 5.67 0.52
C GLN A 518 -10.71 5.27 1.74
N LYS A 519 -11.85 4.61 1.51
CA LYS A 519 -12.82 4.31 2.56
C LYS A 519 -13.48 2.97 2.32
N LEU A 520 -13.72 2.28 3.44
CA LEU A 520 -14.56 1.09 3.48
C LEU A 520 -16.02 1.53 3.66
N VAL A 521 -16.90 1.16 2.73
CA VAL A 521 -18.31 1.58 2.71
C VAL A 521 -19.21 0.36 2.81
N LYS A 522 -20.09 0.35 3.82
CA LYS A 522 -21.20 -0.60 3.94
C LYS A 522 -22.26 -0.22 2.91
N TYR A 523 -22.57 -1.12 1.99
CA TYR A 523 -23.62 -0.94 0.97
C TYR A 523 -24.71 -1.99 1.13
N LYS A 524 -25.74 -1.96 0.27
CA LYS A 524 -26.93 -2.83 0.28
C LYS A 524 -26.60 -4.29 0.70
N ASN A 525 -27.45 -4.85 1.54
CA ASN A 525 -27.30 -6.17 2.19
C ASN A 525 -26.16 -6.23 3.22
N GLY A 526 -25.64 -5.09 3.66
CA GLY A 526 -24.71 -4.97 4.77
C GLY A 526 -23.24 -5.30 4.45
N TYR A 527 -22.92 -5.66 3.21
CA TYR A 527 -21.54 -5.94 2.80
C TYR A 527 -20.67 -4.69 2.75
N ARG A 528 -19.42 -4.82 3.19
CA ARG A 528 -18.41 -3.76 3.16
C ARG A 528 -17.55 -3.85 1.90
N TYR A 529 -17.38 -2.73 1.20
CA TYR A 529 -16.56 -2.63 0.00
C TYR A 529 -15.50 -1.53 0.14
N TYR A 530 -14.28 -1.77 -0.33
CA TYR A 530 -13.21 -0.78 -0.31
C TYR A 530 -13.08 -0.01 -1.63
N PHE A 531 -12.96 1.31 -1.53
CA PHE A 531 -12.77 2.22 -2.66
C PHE A 531 -11.43 2.94 -2.52
N GLY A 532 -10.62 2.92 -3.59
CA GLY A 532 -9.25 3.46 -3.61
C GLY A 532 -9.15 5.00 -3.64
N SER A 533 -7.94 5.50 -3.86
CA SER A 533 -7.64 6.95 -3.98
C SER A 533 -8.23 7.62 -5.23
N ASP A 534 -8.46 6.85 -6.29
CA ASP A 534 -9.18 7.32 -7.48
C ASP A 534 -10.72 7.25 -7.32
N GLY A 535 -11.21 6.57 -6.26
CA GLY A 535 -12.62 6.36 -5.97
C GLY A 535 -13.23 5.12 -6.61
N LYS A 536 -12.45 4.31 -7.35
CA LYS A 536 -12.91 3.01 -7.86
C LYS A 536 -12.98 2.00 -6.72
N ARG A 537 -13.96 1.10 -6.79
CA ARG A 537 -13.96 -0.14 -6.01
C ARG A 537 -12.78 -0.99 -6.45
N VAL A 538 -11.97 -1.44 -5.49
CA VAL A 538 -10.79 -2.27 -5.81
C VAL A 538 -11.18 -3.61 -6.40
N THR A 539 -10.28 -4.20 -7.19
CA THR A 539 -10.48 -5.48 -7.90
C THR A 539 -10.01 -6.70 -7.11
N TRP A 540 -9.44 -6.50 -5.91
CA TRP A 540 -8.87 -7.53 -5.05
C TRP A 540 -9.85 -8.66 -4.72
N LYS A 541 -9.38 -9.91 -4.78
CA LYS A 541 -10.13 -11.14 -4.53
C LYS A 541 -9.26 -12.16 -3.80
N ASN A 542 -9.89 -12.94 -2.92
CA ASN A 542 -9.30 -14.06 -2.17
C ASN A 542 -7.97 -13.77 -1.46
N CYS A 543 -7.72 -12.51 -1.07
CA CYS A 543 -6.44 -12.04 -0.57
C CYS A 543 -6.58 -11.10 0.62
N TRP A 544 -5.50 -10.99 1.40
CA TRP A 544 -5.38 -9.98 2.45
C TRP A 544 -4.86 -8.66 1.87
N HIS A 545 -5.42 -7.53 2.29
CA HIS A 545 -4.91 -6.22 1.89
C HIS A 545 -5.13 -5.14 2.95
N SER A 546 -4.11 -4.31 3.17
CA SER A 546 -4.23 -3.05 3.91
C SER A 546 -5.14 -2.08 3.18
N CYS A 547 -6.01 -1.37 3.91
CA CYS A 547 -6.92 -0.36 3.37
C CYS A 547 -6.55 1.04 3.90
N PRO A 548 -5.64 1.78 3.22
CA PRO A 548 -5.29 3.16 3.58
C PRO A 548 -6.51 4.07 3.71
N GLY A 549 -6.54 4.95 4.72
CA GLY A 549 -7.66 5.84 5.00
C GLY A 549 -8.89 5.16 5.64
N ALA A 550 -9.03 3.85 5.50
CA ALA A 550 -10.02 3.04 6.21
C ALA A 550 -9.42 2.41 7.48
N SER A 551 -9.08 3.26 8.46
CA SER A 551 -8.38 2.91 9.72
C SER A 551 -6.97 2.31 9.58
N ASN A 552 -6.41 2.26 8.36
CA ASN A 552 -5.09 1.68 8.06
C ASN A 552 -4.96 0.22 8.57
N LYS A 553 -6.05 -0.53 8.46
CA LYS A 553 -6.17 -1.95 8.84
C LYS A 553 -6.12 -2.85 7.61
N ILE A 554 -5.53 -4.02 7.78
CA ILE A 554 -5.64 -5.20 6.91
C ILE A 554 -7.04 -5.83 7.04
N TYR A 555 -7.62 -6.21 5.89
CA TYR A 555 -8.87 -6.95 5.77
C TYR A 555 -8.72 -8.09 4.76
N TYR A 556 -9.54 -9.15 4.89
CA TYR A 556 -9.61 -10.22 3.89
C TYR A 556 -10.67 -9.91 2.83
N PHE A 557 -10.29 -10.00 1.56
CA PHE A 557 -11.18 -9.81 0.41
C PHE A 557 -11.60 -11.18 -0.12
N GLY A 558 -12.92 -11.41 -0.26
CA GLY A 558 -13.47 -12.68 -0.72
C GLY A 558 -13.47 -12.82 -2.26
N SER A 559 -14.30 -13.73 -2.77
CA SER A 559 -14.44 -14.00 -4.22
C SER A 559 -15.02 -12.82 -5.02
N THR A 560 -15.81 -11.96 -4.36
CA THR A 560 -16.41 -10.77 -4.97
C THR A 560 -15.40 -9.61 -4.94
N PRO A 561 -15.02 -9.01 -6.09
CA PRO A 561 -13.90 -8.07 -6.14
C PRO A 561 -14.17 -6.82 -5.31
N GLY A 562 -13.26 -6.56 -4.36
CA GLY A 562 -13.31 -5.44 -3.43
C GLY A 562 -14.32 -5.58 -2.29
N ARG A 563 -14.95 -6.76 -2.11
CA ARG A 563 -15.82 -7.07 -0.96
C ARG A 563 -15.00 -7.68 0.18
N VAL A 564 -15.07 -7.08 1.36
CA VAL A 564 -14.49 -7.65 2.57
C VAL A 564 -15.33 -8.84 3.04
N VAL A 565 -14.67 -9.88 3.52
CA VAL A 565 -15.25 -10.98 4.30
C VAL A 565 -14.70 -10.84 5.71
N GLU A 566 -15.60 -10.80 6.69
CA GLU A 566 -15.19 -10.68 8.09
C GLU A 566 -14.42 -11.92 8.53
N LYS A 567 -13.34 -11.69 9.28
CA LYS A 567 -12.49 -12.72 9.88
C LYS A 567 -12.34 -12.36 11.35
N HIS A 568 -12.28 -13.39 12.18
CA HIS A 568 -12.31 -13.30 13.64
C HIS A 568 -11.27 -14.25 14.24
N GLY A 569 -10.84 -14.00 15.47
CA GLY A 569 -9.83 -14.80 16.15
C GLY A 569 -8.46 -14.75 15.48
N TRP A 570 -7.65 -15.77 15.72
CA TRP A 570 -6.34 -15.94 15.11
C TRP A 570 -6.44 -16.16 13.60
N GLN A 571 -5.70 -15.36 12.83
CA GLN A 571 -5.68 -15.40 11.37
C GLN A 571 -4.24 -15.38 10.85
N LYS A 572 -3.93 -16.32 9.97
CA LYS A 572 -2.70 -16.32 9.18
C LYS A 572 -2.83 -15.31 8.05
N VAL A 573 -2.16 -14.17 8.19
CA VAL A 573 -2.11 -13.16 7.14
C VAL A 573 -0.95 -13.45 6.19
N THR A 574 -1.23 -13.33 4.90
CA THR A 574 -0.24 -13.40 3.83
C THR A 574 -0.11 -12.05 3.14
N ASP A 575 1.01 -11.83 2.46
CA ASP A 575 1.12 -10.72 1.52
C ASP A 575 0.31 -10.97 0.23
N THR A 576 0.39 -10.03 -0.71
CA THR A 576 -0.29 -10.11 -2.01
C THR A 576 0.27 -11.19 -2.94
N LYS A 577 1.43 -11.78 -2.63
CA LYS A 577 2.05 -12.91 -3.34
C LYS A 577 1.75 -14.26 -2.66
N GLY A 578 1.00 -14.25 -1.54
CA GLY A 578 0.70 -15.44 -0.75
C GLY A 578 1.79 -15.86 0.23
N LYS A 579 2.89 -15.10 0.35
CA LYS A 579 3.95 -15.37 1.34
C LYS A 579 3.41 -15.05 2.74
N PHE A 580 3.79 -15.84 3.74
CA PHE A 580 3.42 -15.59 5.13
C PHE A 580 3.93 -14.21 5.59
N PHE A 581 3.00 -13.38 6.07
CA PHE A 581 3.28 -12.02 6.53
C PHE A 581 3.25 -11.91 8.07
N GLY A 582 2.43 -12.74 8.74
CA GLY A 582 2.40 -12.83 10.19
C GLY A 582 1.07 -13.37 10.71
N TRP A 583 1.03 -13.61 12.02
CA TRP A 583 -0.21 -13.89 12.73
C TRP A 583 -0.84 -12.60 13.26
N PHE A 584 -2.16 -12.53 13.14
CA PHE A 584 -2.99 -11.41 13.60
C PHE A 584 -4.16 -11.99 14.39
N TYR A 585 -4.68 -11.25 15.37
CA TYR A 585 -5.96 -11.58 16.01
C TYR A 585 -7.01 -10.54 15.67
N PHE A 586 -8.19 -10.97 15.23
CA PHE A 586 -9.32 -10.12 14.86
C PHE A 586 -10.49 -10.22 15.86
N ASP A 587 -11.04 -9.07 16.26
CA ASP A 587 -12.23 -8.91 17.10
C ASP A 587 -13.53 -9.35 16.39
N SER A 588 -14.65 -9.40 17.12
CA SER A 588 -15.98 -9.72 16.57
C SER A 588 -16.47 -8.72 15.50
N LYS A 589 -15.88 -7.52 15.43
CA LYS A 589 -16.19 -6.45 14.46
C LYS A 589 -15.29 -6.52 13.22
N GLY A 590 -14.43 -7.54 13.11
CA GLY A 590 -13.52 -7.75 11.98
C GLY A 590 -12.33 -6.77 11.94
N ASN A 591 -11.92 -6.22 13.08
CA ASN A 591 -10.70 -5.43 13.24
C ASN A 591 -9.63 -6.26 13.95
N HIS A 592 -8.37 -6.09 13.61
CA HIS A 592 -7.26 -6.62 14.44
C HIS A 592 -6.67 -5.56 15.37
N TYR A 593 -6.04 -6.07 16.42
CA TYR A 593 -5.29 -5.30 17.41
C TYR A 593 -3.97 -4.77 16.86
N LYS A 594 -3.51 -3.64 17.40
CA LYS A 594 -2.27 -2.94 17.01
C LYS A 594 -1.68 -2.20 18.21
N SER A 595 -0.35 -2.19 18.32
CA SER A 595 0.41 -1.52 19.39
C SER A 595 -0.11 -1.82 20.81
N GLN A 596 -0.55 -3.05 21.06
CA GLN A 596 -1.31 -3.41 22.26
C GLN A 596 -0.89 -4.78 22.79
N MET A 597 -0.79 -4.88 24.12
CA MET A 597 -0.66 -6.15 24.84
C MET A 597 -2.03 -6.64 25.26
N LEU A 598 -2.29 -7.93 25.09
CA LEU A 598 -3.53 -8.60 25.48
C LEU A 598 -3.21 -9.87 26.26
N THR A 599 -4.04 -10.23 27.24
CA THR A 599 -3.93 -11.50 27.96
C THR A 599 -5.15 -12.36 27.66
N ALA A 600 -4.92 -13.58 27.20
CA ALA A 600 -5.99 -14.50 26.83
C ALA A 600 -6.68 -15.00 28.11
N LYS A 601 -8.01 -14.90 28.16
CA LYS A 601 -8.77 -15.27 29.37
C LYS A 601 -8.71 -16.77 29.67
N SER A 602 -8.58 -17.58 28.63
CA SER A 602 -8.47 -19.05 28.68
C SER A 602 -7.18 -19.56 29.31
N SER A 603 -6.03 -18.94 29.01
CA SER A 603 -4.71 -19.50 29.35
C SER A 603 -3.86 -18.60 30.25
N GLY A 604 -4.26 -17.34 30.47
CA GLY A 604 -3.42 -16.33 31.14
C GLY A 604 -2.16 -15.93 30.35
N LYS A 605 -1.98 -16.44 29.12
CA LYS A 605 -0.85 -16.08 28.24
C LYS A 605 -1.04 -14.65 27.72
N SER A 606 0.02 -13.84 27.83
CA SER A 606 0.02 -12.45 27.34
C SER A 606 0.70 -12.37 25.97
N TYR A 607 0.12 -11.64 25.02
CA TYR A 607 0.52 -11.51 23.63
C TYR A 607 0.66 -10.03 23.27
N TYR A 608 1.60 -9.67 22.40
CA TYR A 608 1.75 -8.28 21.94
C TYR A 608 1.68 -8.17 20.42
N PHE A 609 0.91 -7.21 19.94
CA PHE A 609 0.76 -6.89 18.51
C PHE A 609 1.46 -5.56 18.21
N ASN A 610 2.32 -5.55 17.19
CA ASN A 610 3.06 -4.34 16.81
C ASN A 610 2.18 -3.28 16.10
N SER A 611 2.76 -2.19 15.62
CA SER A 611 2.05 -1.10 14.94
C SER A 611 1.40 -1.47 13.60
N THR A 612 1.88 -2.53 12.92
CA THR A 612 1.23 -3.06 11.71
C THR A 612 0.07 -4.01 12.07
N GLY A 613 0.12 -4.61 13.27
CA GLY A 613 -0.83 -5.59 13.81
C GLY A 613 -0.29 -7.02 13.85
N GLN A 614 0.97 -7.25 13.47
CA GLN A 614 1.61 -8.56 13.55
C GLN A 614 1.90 -8.92 15.01
N LEU A 615 1.61 -10.17 15.37
CA LEU A 615 2.06 -10.81 16.60
C LEU A 615 3.60 -10.82 16.67
N VAL A 616 4.17 -10.34 17.77
CA VAL A 616 5.63 -10.30 17.95
C VAL A 616 6.22 -11.63 18.44
N GLY A 617 7.53 -11.76 18.33
CA GLY A 617 8.34 -12.86 18.86
C GLY A 617 9.74 -12.37 19.20
N GLY A 618 10.47 -13.14 20.01
CA GLY A 618 11.82 -12.80 20.45
C GLY A 618 11.89 -11.62 21.43
N LYS A 619 13.10 -11.06 21.60
CA LYS A 619 13.36 -9.88 22.43
C LYS A 619 12.69 -8.64 21.83
N THR A 620 11.64 -8.14 22.49
CA THR A 620 10.84 -6.98 22.04
C THR A 620 10.93 -5.85 23.06
N LYS A 621 11.08 -4.60 22.59
CA LYS A 621 11.00 -3.39 23.43
C LYS A 621 9.56 -2.87 23.42
N ILE A 622 9.00 -2.59 24.60
CA ILE A 622 7.67 -2.00 24.77
C ILE A 622 7.80 -0.87 25.81
N GLY A 623 7.59 0.38 25.39
CA GLY A 623 7.94 1.56 26.19
C GLY A 623 9.44 1.58 26.54
N SER A 624 9.78 1.80 27.80
CA SER A 624 11.14 1.73 28.33
C SER A 624 11.65 0.31 28.61
N LYS A 625 10.75 -0.69 28.67
CA LYS A 625 11.03 -2.05 29.15
C LYS A 625 11.28 -3.02 27.98
N TYR A 626 12.03 -4.09 28.25
CA TYR A 626 12.25 -5.20 27.31
C TYR A 626 11.58 -6.46 27.82
N TYR A 627 11.00 -7.22 26.90
CA TYR A 627 10.26 -8.45 27.13
C TYR A 627 10.74 -9.52 26.15
N PHE A 628 10.38 -10.78 26.39
CA PHE A 628 10.66 -11.88 25.46
C PHE A 628 9.41 -12.68 25.15
N PHE A 629 9.10 -12.82 23.87
CA PHE A 629 7.93 -13.54 23.38
C PHE A 629 8.35 -14.80 22.62
N ALA A 630 7.56 -15.88 22.71
CA ALA A 630 7.82 -17.11 21.96
C ALA A 630 7.75 -16.86 20.44
N THR A 631 8.69 -17.39 19.66
CA THR A 631 8.72 -17.18 18.22
C THR A 631 7.66 -18.01 17.49
N SER A 632 6.84 -17.34 16.67
CA SER A 632 5.83 -17.97 15.82
C SER A 632 6.41 -18.38 14.47
N ASP A 633 5.78 -19.37 13.83
CA ASP A 633 6.11 -19.82 12.47
C ASP A 633 4.86 -19.78 11.57
N SER A 634 4.96 -20.16 10.29
CA SER A 634 3.85 -20.07 9.33
C SER A 634 2.73 -21.12 9.53
N LYS A 635 2.93 -22.07 10.45
CA LYS A 635 1.97 -23.11 10.84
C LYS A 635 1.40 -22.84 12.24
N ASN A 636 2.22 -22.37 13.18
CA ASN A 636 1.87 -22.21 14.59
C ASN A 636 2.04 -20.75 15.06
N HIS A 637 0.99 -20.17 15.65
CA HIS A 637 1.13 -18.95 16.46
C HIS A 637 1.60 -19.33 17.87
N ARG A 638 2.79 -18.85 18.26
CA ARG A 638 3.27 -18.94 19.64
C ARG A 638 3.12 -17.57 20.30
N GLY A 639 4.08 -16.66 20.18
CA GLY A 639 3.92 -15.23 20.50
C GLY A 639 3.52 -14.87 21.94
N TRP A 640 3.42 -15.84 22.85
CA TRP A 640 3.16 -15.57 24.26
C TRP A 640 4.41 -15.05 24.97
N MET A 641 4.21 -14.17 25.93
CA MET A 641 5.26 -13.60 26.77
C MET A 641 5.74 -14.60 27.80
N TYR A 642 7.05 -14.83 27.86
CA TYR A 642 7.65 -15.60 28.95
C TYR A 642 7.60 -14.80 30.26
N LYS A 643 7.30 -15.47 31.38
CA LYS A 643 7.29 -14.91 32.74
C LYS A 643 8.00 -15.90 33.67
N ASN A 644 8.78 -15.40 34.62
CA ASN A 644 9.59 -16.19 35.56
C ASN A 644 10.39 -17.34 34.88
N THR A 645 10.99 -17.06 33.72
CA THR A 645 11.59 -18.09 32.86
C THR A 645 13.01 -17.70 32.44
N LEU A 646 13.92 -18.67 32.48
CA LEU A 646 15.23 -18.60 31.84
C LEU A 646 15.12 -19.13 30.40
N ILE A 647 15.48 -18.33 29.41
CA ILE A 647 15.16 -18.52 27.99
C ILE A 647 16.46 -18.61 27.20
N ARG A 648 16.65 -19.69 26.43
CA ARG A 648 17.75 -19.82 25.47
C ARG A 648 17.28 -19.41 24.08
N TYR A 649 17.99 -18.48 23.44
CA TYR A 649 17.70 -18.05 22.07
C TYR A 649 18.98 -17.57 21.39
N GLN A 650 19.25 -18.03 20.15
CA GLN A 650 20.46 -17.70 19.38
C GLN A 650 21.75 -17.85 20.21
N ASN A 651 21.87 -19.00 20.88
CA ASN A 651 22.95 -19.35 21.82
C ASN A 651 23.24 -18.31 22.94
N LYS A 652 22.24 -17.49 23.30
CA LYS A 652 22.28 -16.55 24.43
C LYS A 652 21.16 -16.87 25.41
N TRP A 653 21.42 -16.62 26.68
CA TRP A 653 20.46 -16.81 27.76
C TRP A 653 19.86 -15.47 28.20
N TYR A 654 18.55 -15.42 28.35
CA TYR A 654 17.76 -14.28 28.83
C TYR A 654 16.97 -14.72 30.07
N TYR A 655 16.63 -13.82 30.98
CA TYR A 655 15.71 -14.14 32.09
C TYR A 655 14.59 -13.10 32.14
N ALA A 656 13.35 -13.57 32.09
CA ALA A 656 12.14 -12.79 32.24
C ALA A 656 11.59 -12.94 33.68
N ASP A 657 11.32 -11.82 34.35
CA ASP A 657 10.79 -11.81 35.72
C ASP A 657 9.30 -12.20 35.80
N LYS A 658 8.69 -12.11 36.99
CA LYS A 658 7.26 -12.42 37.21
C LYS A 658 6.29 -11.63 36.31
N ASN A 659 6.68 -10.44 35.87
CA ASN A 659 5.92 -9.56 34.99
C ASN A 659 6.31 -9.71 33.51
N GLY A 660 7.31 -10.54 33.21
CA GLY A 660 7.87 -10.77 31.88
C GLY A 660 9.00 -9.81 31.48
N VAL A 661 9.41 -8.89 32.37
CA VAL A 661 10.46 -7.90 32.10
C VAL A 661 11.83 -8.59 32.12
N LEU A 662 12.66 -8.31 31.12
CA LEU A 662 13.99 -8.89 31.01
C LEU A 662 14.99 -8.27 32.00
N LYS A 663 15.70 -9.12 32.74
CA LYS A 663 16.76 -8.74 33.68
C LYS A 663 17.92 -8.05 32.96
N LYS A 664 17.98 -6.71 33.00
CA LYS A 664 19.05 -5.90 32.36
C LYS A 664 20.45 -6.28 32.84
N SER A 665 20.62 -6.42 34.16
CA SER A 665 21.91 -6.74 34.78
C SER A 665 21.75 -7.39 36.17
N GLY A 666 22.85 -7.98 36.66
CA GLY A 666 22.97 -8.51 38.03
C GLY A 666 22.73 -10.01 38.14
N TRP A 667 22.89 -10.52 39.36
CA TRP A 667 22.71 -11.94 39.68
C TRP A 667 21.24 -12.37 39.66
N GLN A 668 21.00 -13.59 39.19
CA GLN A 668 19.70 -14.26 39.19
C GLN A 668 19.88 -15.76 39.44
N LYS A 669 19.10 -16.33 40.37
CA LYS A 669 19.03 -17.79 40.56
C LYS A 669 17.98 -18.38 39.60
N SER A 670 18.29 -19.51 38.98
CA SER A 670 17.36 -20.30 38.17
C SER A 670 17.68 -21.78 38.33
N GLY A 671 16.74 -22.54 38.90
CA GLY A 671 17.02 -23.89 39.41
C GLY A 671 18.15 -23.88 40.45
N LYS A 672 19.06 -24.85 40.36
CA LYS A 672 20.25 -24.92 41.23
C LYS A 672 21.37 -23.93 40.89
N TYR A 673 21.35 -23.33 39.70
CA TYR A 673 22.42 -22.47 39.22
C TYR A 673 22.13 -20.99 39.43
N TRP A 674 23.21 -20.22 39.60
CA TRP A 674 23.19 -18.76 39.51
C TRP A 674 23.73 -18.32 38.16
N TYR A 675 23.14 -17.26 37.62
CA TYR A 675 23.51 -16.63 36.36
C TYR A 675 23.76 -15.15 36.64
N TYR A 676 24.73 -14.55 35.95
CA TYR A 676 24.94 -13.10 36.00
C TYR A 676 24.53 -12.48 34.68
N PHE A 677 23.58 -11.55 34.71
CA PHE A 677 23.12 -10.84 33.52
C PHE A 677 23.92 -9.55 33.30
N SER A 678 24.16 -9.23 32.03
CA SER A 678 24.65 -7.93 31.57
C SER A 678 24.06 -7.63 30.20
N ASN A 679 23.58 -6.40 30.00
CA ASN A 679 22.86 -5.96 28.80
C ASN A 679 21.74 -6.94 28.35
N TYR A 680 20.93 -7.40 29.31
CA TYR A 680 19.81 -8.34 29.14
C TYR A 680 20.19 -9.80 28.83
N THR A 681 21.47 -10.15 28.78
CA THR A 681 21.95 -11.52 28.48
C THR A 681 22.83 -12.07 29.58
N ALA A 682 22.79 -13.38 29.82
CA ALA A 682 23.71 -14.01 30.77
C ALA A 682 25.16 -13.93 30.25
N VAL A 683 26.08 -13.56 31.13
CA VAL A 683 27.51 -13.62 30.88
C VAL A 683 27.96 -15.08 30.93
N THR A 684 28.77 -15.49 29.97
CA THR A 684 29.31 -16.85 29.85
C THR A 684 30.84 -16.81 29.81
N ASN A 685 31.47 -17.94 30.11
CA ASN A 685 32.93 -18.14 30.08
C ASN A 685 33.73 -17.07 30.83
N LYS A 686 33.24 -16.63 32.00
CA LYS A 686 33.84 -15.52 32.75
C LYS A 686 33.98 -15.80 34.23
N SER A 687 35.17 -15.52 34.76
CA SER A 687 35.46 -15.38 36.18
C SER A 687 34.63 -14.26 36.80
N MET A 688 33.88 -14.56 37.87
CA MET A 688 33.02 -13.59 38.56
C MET A 688 32.98 -13.88 40.06
N LYS A 689 32.67 -12.85 40.86
CA LYS A 689 32.49 -12.98 42.32
C LYS A 689 31.01 -12.80 42.68
N ARG A 690 30.45 -13.68 43.52
CA ARG A 690 29.08 -13.59 44.03
C ARG A 690 29.14 -13.45 45.55
N GLY A 691 28.98 -12.21 46.04
CA GLY A 691 29.23 -11.88 47.45
C GLY A 691 30.72 -12.02 47.76
N SER A 692 31.07 -12.79 48.80
CA SER A 692 32.45 -13.13 49.15
C SER A 692 33.07 -14.22 48.27
N VAL A 693 32.26 -15.05 47.60
CA VAL A 693 32.72 -16.29 46.93
C VAL A 693 33.15 -16.04 45.49
N ASN A 694 34.36 -16.48 45.13
CA ASN A 694 34.82 -16.50 43.74
C ASN A 694 34.28 -17.73 42.99
N GLY A 695 34.08 -17.59 41.69
CA GLY A 695 33.65 -18.68 40.84
C GLY A 695 33.77 -18.36 39.36
N TYR A 696 33.23 -19.25 38.54
CA TYR A 696 33.29 -19.17 37.09
C TYR A 696 31.90 -19.40 36.49
N LEU A 697 31.50 -18.52 35.56
CA LEU A 697 30.35 -18.72 34.69
C LEU A 697 30.80 -19.57 33.50
N ASP A 698 30.21 -20.75 33.32
CA ASP A 698 30.55 -21.65 32.22
C ASP A 698 30.02 -21.18 30.85
N SER A 699 30.12 -22.03 29.82
CA SER A 699 29.63 -21.72 28.47
C SER A 699 28.10 -21.54 28.38
N GLN A 700 27.36 -22.04 29.38
CA GLN A 700 25.92 -21.87 29.55
C GLN A 700 25.57 -20.75 30.53
N GLY A 701 26.57 -20.02 31.05
CA GLY A 701 26.39 -18.95 32.04
C GLY A 701 26.05 -19.45 33.44
N ARG A 702 26.24 -20.75 33.71
CA ARG A 702 26.02 -21.34 35.04
C ARG A 702 27.23 -21.04 35.91
N PHE A 703 26.98 -20.43 37.07
CA PHE A 703 28.00 -20.15 38.06
C PHE A 703 28.34 -21.40 38.88
N SER A 704 29.62 -21.75 38.90
CA SER A 704 30.19 -22.85 39.66
C SER A 704 31.35 -22.38 40.54
N THR A 705 31.55 -23.05 41.68
CA THR A 705 32.64 -22.85 42.64
C THR A 705 32.91 -24.16 43.38
N GLY A 706 34.07 -24.34 44.01
CA GLY A 706 34.45 -25.58 44.69
C GLY A 706 34.64 -26.76 43.73
N TRP A 707 34.28 -27.97 44.17
CA TRP A 707 34.33 -29.18 43.35
C TRP A 707 33.25 -29.18 42.26
N VAL A 708 33.67 -29.42 41.02
CA VAL A 708 32.80 -29.50 39.85
C VAL A 708 32.99 -30.85 39.16
N ILE A 709 31.95 -31.69 39.18
CA ILE A 709 31.91 -32.92 38.38
C ILE A 709 31.79 -32.54 36.91
N PHE A 710 32.77 -32.95 36.10
CA PHE A 710 32.75 -32.81 34.65
C PHE A 710 32.21 -34.08 33.98
N SER A 711 32.57 -35.25 34.51
CA SER A 711 31.90 -36.52 34.21
C SER A 711 32.01 -37.44 35.41
N ASP A 712 30.87 -37.90 35.94
CA ASP A 712 30.88 -38.76 37.11
C ASP A 712 31.36 -40.19 36.78
N TYR A 713 30.84 -40.76 35.71
CA TYR A 713 31.19 -42.09 35.23
C TYR A 713 32.70 -42.25 34.98
N TYR A 714 33.35 -41.22 34.43
CA TYR A 714 34.81 -41.23 34.18
C TYR A 714 35.65 -40.75 35.37
N ASP A 715 35.04 -40.47 36.53
CA ASP A 715 35.74 -39.98 37.73
C ASP A 715 36.55 -38.69 37.45
N GLN A 716 35.94 -37.80 36.67
CA GLN A 716 36.52 -36.53 36.20
C GLN A 716 35.89 -35.34 36.93
N VAL A 717 36.59 -34.88 37.97
CA VAL A 717 36.27 -33.64 38.70
C VAL A 717 37.34 -32.58 38.48
N LYS A 718 36.92 -31.32 38.53
CA LYS A 718 37.79 -30.13 38.60
C LYS A 718 37.50 -29.36 39.89
N TYR A 719 38.36 -28.42 40.26
CA TYR A 719 38.15 -27.56 41.42
C TYR A 719 38.34 -26.09 41.05
N ILE A 720 37.43 -25.23 41.48
CA ILE A 720 37.55 -23.78 41.47
C ILE A 720 37.71 -23.35 42.92
N ASP A 721 38.84 -22.71 43.24
CA ASP A 721 39.13 -22.32 44.61
C ASP A 721 38.21 -21.16 45.07
N PRO A 722 37.37 -21.33 46.10
CA PRO A 722 36.38 -20.31 46.48
C PRO A 722 37.02 -18.98 46.93
N ASP A 723 38.20 -19.06 47.56
CA ASP A 723 38.87 -17.93 48.22
C ASP A 723 39.76 -17.14 47.26
N THR A 724 40.43 -17.85 46.34
CA THR A 724 41.49 -17.30 45.47
C THR A 724 41.28 -17.59 43.98
N GLY A 725 40.36 -18.50 43.64
CA GLY A 725 40.22 -19.08 42.30
C GLY A 725 39.17 -18.38 41.45
N SER A 726 39.63 -17.67 40.42
CA SER A 726 38.75 -17.11 39.39
C SER A 726 38.44 -18.13 38.25
N LYS A 727 39.14 -19.26 38.23
CA LYS A 727 39.07 -20.34 37.22
C LYS A 727 39.37 -21.70 37.87
N TYR A 728 39.21 -22.79 37.11
CA TYR A 728 39.68 -24.11 37.52
C TYR A 728 41.19 -24.12 37.81
N LEU A 729 41.60 -24.82 38.87
CA LEU A 729 43.00 -25.12 39.15
C LEU A 729 43.59 -26.01 38.04
N THR A 730 44.79 -25.67 37.54
CA THR A 730 45.52 -26.45 36.53
C THR A 730 47.00 -26.54 36.88
N ASN A 731 47.67 -27.65 36.53
CA ASN A 731 49.11 -27.89 36.75
C ASN A 731 49.60 -27.56 38.18
N THR A 732 48.79 -27.80 39.20
CA THR A 732 49.05 -27.33 40.57
C THR A 732 48.55 -28.34 41.61
N LYS A 733 48.84 -28.06 42.89
CA LYS A 733 48.37 -28.82 44.04
C LYS A 733 47.74 -27.88 45.08
N ARG A 734 46.68 -28.32 45.75
CA ARG A 734 45.93 -27.50 46.72
C ARG A 734 45.46 -28.35 47.89
N TRP A 735 45.54 -27.79 49.10
CA TRP A 735 44.89 -28.33 50.28
C TRP A 735 43.40 -28.00 50.22
N ILE A 736 42.56 -29.02 50.23
CA ILE A 736 41.10 -28.93 50.20
C ILE A 736 40.60 -29.92 51.26
N ASP A 737 39.80 -29.46 52.22
CA ASP A 737 39.21 -30.28 53.29
C ASP A 737 40.24 -31.18 54.02
N GLY A 738 41.40 -30.59 54.33
CA GLY A 738 42.51 -31.26 55.03
C GLY A 738 43.31 -32.27 54.18
N LYS A 739 43.04 -32.41 52.87
CA LYS A 739 43.77 -33.31 51.95
C LYS A 739 44.44 -32.54 50.82
N LEU A 740 45.62 -33.01 50.39
CA LEU A 740 46.38 -32.41 49.31
C LEU A 740 46.03 -33.07 47.97
N TYR A 741 45.32 -32.34 47.11
CA TYR A 741 44.96 -32.79 45.77
C TYR A 741 45.87 -32.19 44.71
N TYR A 742 46.05 -32.91 43.60
CA TYR A 742 46.84 -32.52 42.44
C TYR A 742 45.95 -32.41 41.21
N PHE A 743 46.17 -31.39 40.39
CA PHE A 743 45.40 -31.10 39.18
C PHE A 743 46.30 -31.13 37.94
N ASP A 744 45.83 -31.77 36.88
CA ASP A 744 46.57 -31.90 35.61
C ASP A 744 46.55 -30.61 34.77
N LYS A 745 47.15 -30.66 33.56
CA LYS A 745 47.17 -29.52 32.62
C LYS A 745 45.79 -29.08 32.13
N ASN A 746 44.78 -29.95 32.21
CA ASN A 746 43.40 -29.69 31.84
C ASN A 746 42.53 -29.29 33.04
N GLY A 747 43.09 -29.37 34.26
CA GLY A 747 42.45 -29.08 35.53
C GLY A 747 41.64 -30.22 36.15
N TYR A 748 41.82 -31.46 35.66
CA TYR A 748 41.23 -32.63 36.31
C TYR A 748 42.04 -33.06 37.53
N ARG A 749 41.35 -33.51 38.59
CA ARG A 749 41.98 -34.18 39.74
C ARG A 749 42.76 -35.40 39.24
N ARG A 750 44.01 -35.53 39.68
CA ARG A 750 44.86 -36.69 39.41
C ARG A 750 44.55 -37.80 40.41
N ASN A 751 43.88 -38.86 39.95
CA ASN A 751 43.47 -39.98 40.81
C ASN A 751 44.55 -41.10 40.91
N ASP A 752 45.76 -40.85 40.37
CA ASP A 752 46.94 -41.70 40.54
C ASP A 752 48.23 -40.85 40.59
N LEU A 753 48.95 -40.96 41.70
CA LEU A 753 50.17 -40.24 42.05
C LEU A 753 51.33 -41.19 42.36
N THR A 754 51.22 -42.47 41.98
CA THR A 754 52.24 -43.51 42.25
C THR A 754 53.56 -43.30 41.50
N SER A 755 53.62 -42.32 40.58
CA SER A 755 54.86 -41.81 39.98
C SER A 755 55.57 -40.75 40.82
N ILE A 756 54.89 -40.14 41.79
CA ILE A 756 55.41 -39.08 42.68
C ILE A 756 55.75 -39.67 44.05
N TYR A 757 54.83 -40.45 44.62
CA TYR A 757 54.97 -41.07 45.94
C TYR A 757 55.27 -42.55 45.80
N LYS A 758 56.16 -43.06 46.66
CA LYS A 758 56.54 -44.47 46.79
C LYS A 758 56.29 -44.95 48.22
N GLY A 759 56.12 -46.27 48.38
CA GLY A 759 55.76 -46.87 49.66
C GLY A 759 56.90 -46.87 50.70
N PRO A 760 56.66 -47.40 51.92
CA PRO A 760 55.47 -48.15 52.33
C PRO A 760 54.21 -47.27 52.36
N TYR A 761 53.04 -47.87 52.09
CA TYR A 761 51.77 -47.16 52.01
C TYR A 761 50.87 -47.44 53.22
N TYR A 762 49.83 -46.64 53.35
CA TYR A 762 48.66 -46.94 54.19
C TYR A 762 47.43 -47.08 53.31
N LEU A 763 46.64 -48.13 53.50
CA LEU A 763 45.47 -48.42 52.67
C LEU A 763 44.19 -48.33 53.51
N GLU A 764 43.13 -47.79 52.91
CA GLU A 764 41.78 -47.82 53.44
C GLU A 764 40.85 -48.56 52.49
N VAL A 765 39.91 -49.35 53.01
CA VAL A 765 38.83 -49.97 52.26
C VAL A 765 37.51 -49.52 52.85
N ASP A 766 36.77 -48.69 52.12
CA ASP A 766 35.39 -48.37 52.44
C ASP A 766 34.47 -49.41 51.79
N LYS A 767 33.95 -50.31 52.61
CA LYS A 767 33.01 -51.36 52.20
C LYS A 767 31.68 -50.80 51.68
N THR A 768 31.23 -49.65 52.20
CA THR A 768 29.96 -49.01 51.81
C THR A 768 30.03 -48.45 50.39
N ASN A 769 31.19 -47.90 49.99
CA ASN A 769 31.38 -47.32 48.66
C ASN A 769 32.17 -48.23 47.69
N GLY A 770 32.58 -49.43 48.10
CA GLY A 770 33.29 -50.40 47.24
C GLY A 770 34.58 -49.83 46.65
N VAL A 771 35.34 -49.11 47.47
CA VAL A 771 36.56 -48.38 47.04
C VAL A 771 37.68 -48.58 48.05
N MET A 772 38.88 -48.80 47.53
CA MET A 772 40.13 -48.84 48.29
C MET A 772 40.94 -47.59 47.94
N THR A 773 41.30 -46.81 48.96
CA THR A 773 42.16 -45.62 48.80
C THR A 773 43.53 -45.90 49.40
N VAL A 774 44.58 -45.66 48.61
CA VAL A 774 45.97 -45.74 49.03
C VAL A 774 46.46 -44.34 49.40
N TYR A 775 47.15 -44.20 50.53
CA TYR A 775 47.74 -42.96 51.03
C TYR A 775 49.24 -43.12 51.26
N THR A 776 49.96 -42.00 51.34
CA THR A 776 51.38 -41.96 51.72
C THR A 776 51.64 -42.59 53.09
N ASP A 777 50.74 -42.38 54.04
CA ASP A 777 50.91 -42.73 55.45
C ASP A 777 49.56 -42.68 56.19
N SER A 778 49.57 -43.08 57.47
CA SER A 778 48.38 -43.15 58.33
C SER A 778 47.73 -41.80 58.69
N SER A 779 48.34 -40.66 58.36
CA SER A 779 47.69 -39.34 58.52
C SER A 779 46.62 -39.07 57.47
N LYS A 780 46.57 -39.87 56.38
CA LYS A 780 45.56 -39.81 55.30
C LYS A 780 45.48 -38.45 54.57
N LYS A 781 46.51 -37.61 54.73
CA LYS A 781 46.58 -36.26 54.16
C LYS A 781 46.81 -36.23 52.65
N ILE A 782 47.51 -37.22 52.11
CA ILE A 782 47.83 -37.31 50.67
C ILE A 782 47.31 -38.64 50.12
N PRO A 783 46.13 -38.66 49.48
CA PRO A 783 45.66 -39.83 48.78
C PRO A 783 46.46 -39.98 47.47
N VAL A 784 47.01 -41.18 47.26
CA VAL A 784 47.94 -41.51 46.17
C VAL A 784 47.23 -42.20 45.02
N LYS A 785 46.34 -43.15 45.30
CA LYS A 785 45.66 -43.97 44.28
C LYS A 785 44.29 -44.44 44.77
N THR A 786 43.33 -44.51 43.87
CA THR A 786 42.05 -45.20 44.08
C THR A 786 42.02 -46.54 43.33
N ILE A 787 41.40 -47.53 43.93
CA ILE A 787 41.20 -48.89 43.43
C ILE A 787 39.74 -49.28 43.66
N ARG A 788 39.04 -49.77 42.62
CA ARG A 788 37.69 -50.31 42.73
C ARG A 788 37.75 -51.70 43.37
N VAL A 789 36.93 -51.97 44.39
CA VAL A 789 36.96 -53.24 45.12
C VAL A 789 35.58 -53.81 45.41
N SER A 790 35.50 -55.15 45.38
CA SER A 790 34.36 -55.93 45.87
C SER A 790 34.74 -56.70 47.11
N VAL A 791 34.06 -56.42 48.19
CA VAL A 791 34.23 -57.05 49.50
C VAL A 791 33.24 -58.22 49.68
N GLY A 792 33.33 -58.88 50.83
CA GLY A 792 32.47 -59.99 51.21
C GLY A 792 31.00 -59.61 51.26
N LEU A 793 30.14 -60.54 50.85
CA LEU A 793 28.69 -60.45 51.07
C LEU A 793 28.38 -60.47 52.58
N ALA A 794 27.19 -60.03 52.98
CA ALA A 794 26.80 -59.99 54.39
C ALA A 794 26.88 -61.36 55.09
N ALA A 795 26.61 -62.46 54.37
CA ALA A 795 26.72 -63.83 54.87
C ALA A 795 28.17 -64.37 54.92
N THR A 796 29.10 -63.73 54.22
CA THR A 796 30.52 -64.10 54.13
C THR A 796 31.39 -62.83 54.17
N PRO A 797 31.40 -62.11 55.30
CA PRO A 797 31.83 -60.72 55.35
C PRO A 797 33.36 -60.56 55.26
N THR A 798 33.80 -59.45 54.67
CA THR A 798 35.12 -58.89 54.99
C THR A 798 35.01 -58.16 56.32
N TRP A 799 35.81 -58.57 57.29
CA TRP A 799 35.76 -58.04 58.66
C TRP A 799 36.41 -56.66 58.75
N ASP A 800 35.79 -55.77 59.53
CA ASP A 800 36.34 -54.44 59.81
C ASP A 800 37.51 -54.55 60.81
N GLY A 801 38.48 -53.65 60.69
CA GLY A 801 39.67 -53.65 61.53
C GLY A 801 40.91 -53.08 60.84
N THR A 802 42.03 -53.12 61.54
CA THR A 802 43.34 -52.69 61.04
C THR A 802 44.28 -53.90 60.99
N TYR A 803 44.78 -54.23 59.80
CA TYR A 803 45.54 -55.43 59.52
C TYR A 803 46.86 -55.10 58.82
N ARG A 804 47.73 -56.10 58.68
CA ARG A 804 48.94 -56.03 57.84
C ARG A 804 48.70 -56.72 56.50
N LEU A 805 49.49 -56.32 55.51
CA LEU A 805 49.50 -56.92 54.19
C LEU A 805 50.80 -57.69 53.98
N SER A 806 50.70 -59.00 53.72
CA SER A 806 51.85 -59.81 53.32
C SER A 806 51.68 -60.39 51.91
N ARG A 807 52.76 -60.45 51.14
CA ARG A 807 52.74 -61.01 49.79
C ARG A 807 52.56 -62.52 49.85
N SER A 808 51.52 -63.04 49.20
CA SER A 808 51.28 -64.48 49.08
C SER A 808 51.66 -64.99 47.69
N LEU A 809 50.72 -65.47 46.86
CA LEU A 809 51.00 -66.16 45.60
C LEU A 809 50.51 -65.41 44.35
N ARG A 810 51.28 -65.49 43.25
CA ARG A 810 50.88 -65.01 41.91
C ARG A 810 49.57 -65.62 41.42
N TRP A 811 49.31 -66.88 41.77
CA TRP A 811 48.04 -67.59 41.59
C TRP A 811 47.58 -68.10 42.95
N GLN A 812 46.76 -67.30 43.62
CA GLN A 812 46.27 -67.57 44.97
C GLN A 812 45.19 -68.66 44.92
N PRO A 813 45.36 -69.82 45.57
CA PRO A 813 44.26 -70.74 45.81
C PRO A 813 43.27 -70.11 46.81
N LEU A 814 41.97 -70.31 46.55
CA LEU A 814 40.86 -69.75 47.31
C LEU A 814 39.87 -70.87 47.69
N MET A 815 38.69 -70.50 48.21
CA MET A 815 37.65 -71.47 48.57
C MET A 815 37.11 -72.21 47.32
N GLY A 816 37.07 -73.54 47.37
CA GLY A 816 36.74 -74.40 46.23
C GLY A 816 37.88 -74.51 45.20
N PRO A 817 37.65 -75.14 44.03
CA PRO A 817 38.62 -75.14 42.92
C PRO A 817 38.61 -73.77 42.22
N SER A 818 39.09 -72.74 42.91
CA SER A 818 39.15 -71.37 42.39
C SER A 818 40.49 -70.70 42.67
N TRP A 819 40.91 -69.85 41.73
CA TRP A 819 42.20 -69.15 41.77
C TRP A 819 42.03 -67.67 41.44
N GLY A 820 42.67 -66.82 42.24
CA GLY A 820 42.79 -65.38 42.00
C GLY A 820 44.22 -65.01 41.58
N GLN A 821 44.36 -63.98 40.74
CA GLN A 821 45.66 -63.44 40.36
C GLN A 821 46.19 -62.49 41.44
N TYR A 822 47.50 -62.56 41.71
CA TYR A 822 48.25 -61.65 42.58
C TYR A 822 47.68 -61.52 44.01
N GLY A 823 47.68 -62.63 44.75
CA GLY A 823 47.19 -62.69 46.12
C GLY A 823 48.08 -61.98 47.13
N THR A 824 47.54 -60.95 47.79
CA THR A 824 48.11 -60.31 48.97
C THR A 824 47.27 -60.71 50.19
N HIS A 825 47.88 -61.30 51.19
CA HIS A 825 47.20 -61.74 52.42
C HIS A 825 46.84 -60.51 53.26
N VAL A 826 45.63 -60.50 53.83
CA VAL A 826 45.23 -59.56 54.87
C VAL A 826 45.41 -60.27 56.22
N ASP A 827 46.59 -60.09 56.81
CA ASP A 827 47.08 -60.90 57.92
C ASP A 827 46.10 -60.87 59.12
N GLY A 828 45.58 -62.04 59.50
CA GLY A 828 44.63 -62.21 60.61
C GLY A 828 43.16 -61.84 60.31
N CYS A 829 42.84 -61.22 59.17
CA CYS A 829 41.45 -60.94 58.82
C CYS A 829 40.70 -62.24 58.47
N GLY A 830 39.46 -62.38 58.97
CA GLY A 830 38.60 -63.56 58.73
C GLY A 830 39.30 -64.89 59.00
N GLN A 831 39.84 -65.06 60.21
CA GLN A 831 40.62 -66.24 60.63
C GLN A 831 41.87 -66.50 59.76
N GLY A 832 42.37 -65.48 59.06
CA GLY A 832 43.49 -65.59 58.11
C GLY A 832 43.07 -66.10 56.71
N GLY A 833 41.78 -66.18 56.39
CA GLY A 833 41.30 -66.62 55.08
C GLY A 833 41.17 -65.51 54.02
N ILE A 834 41.46 -64.25 54.36
CA ILE A 834 41.12 -63.08 53.52
C ILE A 834 42.33 -62.59 52.73
N PHE A 835 42.16 -62.49 51.41
CA PHE A 835 43.18 -61.97 50.47
C PHE A 835 42.65 -60.80 49.65
N ILE A 836 43.52 -59.87 49.28
CA ILE A 836 43.32 -58.96 48.14
C ILE A 836 43.82 -59.69 46.90
N HIS A 837 42.97 -59.86 45.89
CA HIS A 837 43.32 -60.58 44.65
C HIS A 837 42.41 -60.15 43.48
N SER A 838 42.71 -60.58 42.25
CA SER A 838 41.81 -60.34 41.11
C SER A 838 40.44 -61.03 41.29
N VAL A 839 39.47 -60.76 40.43
CA VAL A 839 38.32 -61.67 40.30
C VAL A 839 38.81 -63.12 40.06
N ALA A 840 38.19 -64.08 40.73
CA ALA A 840 38.64 -65.47 40.77
C ALA A 840 37.95 -66.34 39.70
N GLY A 841 38.66 -67.32 39.16
CA GLY A 841 38.17 -68.25 38.15
C GLY A 841 38.50 -69.72 38.47
N ALA A 842 37.86 -70.65 37.76
CA ALA A 842 37.94 -72.11 37.98
C ALA A 842 39.23 -72.82 37.47
N THR A 843 40.27 -72.08 37.06
CA THR A 843 41.58 -72.56 36.57
C THR A 843 42.62 -71.45 36.71
N LYS A 844 43.92 -71.81 36.70
CA LYS A 844 45.06 -70.88 36.70
C LYS A 844 45.35 -70.33 35.28
N SER A 845 44.39 -69.63 34.69
CA SER A 845 44.49 -69.07 33.33
C SER A 845 44.02 -67.61 33.29
N VAL A 846 44.72 -66.77 32.53
CA VAL A 846 44.33 -65.36 32.30
C VAL A 846 43.03 -65.24 31.48
N TYR A 847 42.72 -66.25 30.67
CA TYR A 847 41.50 -66.37 29.84
C TYR A 847 40.36 -67.13 30.55
N ASN A 848 40.26 -66.97 31.87
CA ASN A 848 39.28 -67.68 32.69
C ASN A 848 38.61 -66.74 33.72
N LEU A 849 38.34 -65.51 33.29
CA LEU A 849 37.56 -64.55 34.05
C LEU A 849 36.06 -64.84 33.91
N PRO A 850 35.31 -65.06 35.00
CA PRO A 850 33.86 -65.05 34.93
C PRO A 850 33.36 -63.61 34.74
N ALA A 851 32.96 -63.26 33.51
CA ALA A 851 32.57 -61.89 33.15
C ALA A 851 31.48 -61.30 34.08
N GLY A 852 30.51 -62.12 34.51
CA GLY A 852 29.47 -61.72 35.46
C GLY A 852 29.98 -61.41 36.87
N GLU A 853 31.13 -61.96 37.30
CA GLU A 853 31.78 -61.62 38.57
C GLU A 853 32.65 -60.35 38.44
N TYR A 854 33.22 -60.09 37.26
CA TYR A 854 33.91 -58.85 36.95
C TYR A 854 32.99 -57.64 36.97
N LEU A 855 31.81 -57.76 36.35
CA LEU A 855 30.82 -56.68 36.32
C LEU A 855 30.23 -56.33 37.70
N LYS A 856 30.44 -57.18 38.72
CA LYS A 856 30.09 -56.89 40.13
C LYS A 856 31.15 -56.04 40.86
N LEU A 857 32.31 -55.77 40.26
CA LEU A 857 33.39 -55.03 40.91
C LEU A 857 32.95 -53.63 41.37
N GLY A 858 33.10 -53.37 42.67
CA GLY A 858 32.56 -52.19 43.34
C GLY A 858 31.25 -52.43 44.10
N GLN A 859 30.71 -53.65 44.09
CA GLN A 859 29.62 -54.08 44.96
C GLN A 859 30.06 -55.27 45.82
N PRO A 860 29.49 -55.52 47.02
CA PRO A 860 29.74 -56.74 47.77
C PRO A 860 29.43 -57.98 46.92
N ALA A 861 30.42 -58.86 46.73
CA ALA A 861 30.34 -59.96 45.77
C ALA A 861 31.28 -61.14 46.05
N SER A 862 32.12 -61.08 47.09
CA SER A 862 33.08 -62.14 47.41
C SER A 862 32.62 -63.01 48.58
N HIS A 863 33.36 -64.09 48.83
CA HIS A 863 33.31 -64.86 50.08
C HIS A 863 34.42 -64.34 51.01
N GLY A 864 34.23 -63.16 51.58
CA GLY A 864 35.15 -62.49 52.51
C GLY A 864 36.36 -61.77 51.88
N CYS A 865 36.92 -62.26 50.78
CA CYS A 865 38.11 -61.67 50.14
C CYS A 865 37.86 -60.28 49.52
N ILE A 866 38.91 -59.53 49.23
CA ILE A 866 38.82 -58.21 48.60
C ILE A 866 39.21 -58.35 47.12
N ARG A 867 38.20 -58.44 46.25
CA ARG A 867 38.39 -58.61 44.81
C ARG A 867 38.60 -57.26 44.12
N THR A 868 39.51 -57.22 43.15
CA THR A 868 39.75 -56.05 42.29
C THR A 868 40.10 -56.48 40.86
N CYS A 869 40.44 -55.54 39.98
CA CYS A 869 40.94 -55.83 38.63
C CYS A 869 42.38 -56.37 38.69
N VAL A 870 42.82 -57.16 37.72
CA VAL A 870 44.14 -57.81 37.72
C VAL A 870 45.29 -56.79 37.83
N ALA A 871 45.23 -55.65 37.12
CA ALA A 871 46.25 -54.61 37.23
C ALA A 871 46.40 -54.05 38.66
N ASP A 872 45.29 -53.79 39.33
CA ASP A 872 45.31 -53.23 40.68
C ASP A 872 45.69 -54.30 41.73
N ALA A 873 45.28 -55.56 41.55
CA ALA A 873 45.73 -56.69 42.37
C ALA A 873 47.25 -56.88 42.28
N LYS A 874 47.79 -56.87 41.05
CA LYS A 874 49.24 -56.88 40.78
C LYS A 874 49.93 -55.71 41.45
N TRP A 875 49.39 -54.50 41.30
CA TRP A 875 49.97 -53.29 41.88
C TRP A 875 50.05 -53.38 43.42
N VAL A 876 48.98 -53.85 44.09
CA VAL A 876 48.99 -54.07 45.55
C VAL A 876 50.02 -55.14 45.93
N TYR A 877 50.04 -56.28 45.24
CA TYR A 877 50.99 -57.38 45.47
C TYR A 877 52.46 -56.94 45.35
N GLU A 878 52.77 -56.10 44.36
CA GLU A 878 54.12 -55.60 44.10
C GLU A 878 54.52 -54.49 45.09
N ASN A 879 53.61 -53.59 45.46
CA ASN A 879 53.95 -52.32 46.11
C ASN A 879 53.51 -52.19 47.57
N CYS A 880 52.65 -53.07 48.09
CA CYS A 880 52.04 -52.93 49.42
C CYS A 880 52.47 -53.99 50.45
N ASN A 881 53.48 -54.81 50.17
CA ASN A 881 54.02 -55.77 51.15
C ASN A 881 54.53 -55.05 52.42
N GLY A 882 54.09 -55.49 53.60
CA GLY A 882 54.36 -54.86 54.90
C GLY A 882 53.48 -53.63 55.23
N SER A 883 52.67 -53.16 54.29
CA SER A 883 51.79 -52.00 54.48
C SER A 883 50.65 -52.30 55.47
N THR A 884 50.09 -51.24 56.04
CA THR A 884 48.90 -51.33 56.91
C THR A 884 47.65 -51.10 56.09
N ILE A 885 46.62 -51.91 56.31
CA ILE A 885 45.29 -51.74 55.72
C ILE A 885 44.24 -51.55 56.83
N HIS A 886 43.34 -50.59 56.65
CA HIS A 886 42.18 -50.37 57.51
C HIS A 886 40.89 -50.61 56.71
N ILE A 887 40.06 -51.54 57.19
CA ILE A 887 38.81 -51.94 56.56
C ILE A 887 37.67 -51.44 57.44
N TYR A 888 36.73 -50.71 56.85
CA TYR A 888 35.60 -50.14 57.57
C TYR A 888 34.37 -50.01 56.66
N SER A 889 33.20 -49.88 57.29
CA SER A 889 31.96 -49.47 56.62
C SER A 889 31.72 -47.98 56.91
N SER A 890 31.79 -47.09 55.93
CA SER A 890 31.61 -45.65 56.19
C SER A 890 30.17 -45.28 56.60
N GLY A 891 29.19 -46.11 56.25
CA GLY A 891 27.76 -45.84 56.47
C GLY A 891 27.20 -44.69 55.61
N LYS A 892 28.06 -43.98 54.86
CA LYS A 892 27.70 -42.83 54.02
C LYS A 892 27.92 -43.19 52.55
N TYR A 893 26.85 -43.65 51.90
CA TYR A 893 26.88 -43.98 50.49
C TYR A 893 26.91 -42.72 49.62
N SER A 894 27.93 -42.57 48.78
CA SER A 894 27.93 -41.55 47.71
C SER A 894 27.21 -42.10 46.48
N SER A 895 26.22 -41.39 45.97
CA SER A 895 25.60 -41.67 44.67
C SER A 895 26.55 -41.39 43.49
N ASN A 896 27.39 -40.36 43.61
CA ASN A 896 28.39 -39.99 42.60
C ASN A 896 29.65 -40.85 42.76
N GLU A 897 30.10 -41.52 41.69
CA GLU A 897 31.35 -42.29 41.65
C GLU A 897 32.58 -41.41 41.96
N SER A 898 32.60 -40.16 41.51
CA SER A 898 33.72 -39.22 41.69
C SER A 898 34.01 -38.84 43.14
N PHE A 899 33.04 -39.07 44.03
CA PHE A 899 33.12 -38.77 45.47
C PHE A 899 33.03 -40.02 46.35
N LYS A 900 33.09 -41.24 45.75
CA LYS A 900 33.33 -42.48 46.49
C LYS A 900 34.79 -42.52 46.95
N GLY A 901 35.04 -41.99 48.15
CA GLY A 901 36.39 -41.74 48.65
C GLY A 901 37.02 -40.46 48.06
N PRO A 902 38.18 -40.01 48.58
CA PRO A 902 38.75 -38.70 48.23
C PRO A 902 39.20 -38.58 46.77
N LEU A 903 39.57 -39.70 46.14
CA LEU A 903 39.97 -39.75 44.73
C LEU A 903 38.89 -40.35 43.82
N GLY A 904 37.66 -40.54 44.32
CA GLY A 904 36.57 -41.17 43.58
C GLY A 904 36.82 -42.63 43.26
N ARG A 905 35.93 -43.22 42.45
CA ARG A 905 35.99 -44.62 42.04
C ARG A 905 35.90 -44.74 40.52
N ARG A 906 37.03 -45.01 39.87
CA ARG A 906 37.15 -45.18 38.42
C ARG A 906 36.13 -46.18 37.84
N PRO A 907 35.66 -45.99 36.60
CA PRO A 907 34.82 -46.98 35.92
C PRO A 907 35.57 -48.29 35.71
N LEU A 908 34.84 -49.39 35.52
CA LEU A 908 35.44 -50.65 35.06
C LEU A 908 35.97 -50.49 33.64
N ALA A 909 37.07 -51.16 33.34
CA ALA A 909 37.58 -51.22 31.99
C ALA A 909 36.66 -52.11 31.14
N THR A 910 36.30 -51.64 29.94
CA THR A 910 35.45 -52.39 29.01
C THR A 910 36.18 -53.65 28.53
N PHE A 911 35.47 -54.77 28.42
CA PHE A 911 36.03 -56.01 27.87
C PHE A 911 36.61 -55.80 26.46
N ARG A 912 37.75 -56.44 26.24
CA ARG A 912 38.38 -56.57 24.93
C ARG A 912 37.99 -57.96 24.39
N GLY A 913 37.04 -58.05 23.47
CA GLY A 913 36.57 -59.33 22.92
C GLY A 913 35.41 -59.96 23.71
N ASP A 914 35.46 -61.28 23.92
CA ASP A 914 34.36 -62.12 24.44
C ASP A 914 34.13 -62.03 25.96
N GLY A 915 35.01 -61.33 26.68
CA GLY A 915 34.95 -61.19 28.14
C GLY A 915 35.60 -62.34 28.92
N SER A 916 36.36 -63.22 28.25
CA SER A 916 37.09 -64.33 28.89
C SER A 916 38.26 -63.90 29.79
N PHE A 917 38.75 -62.66 29.69
CA PHE A 917 39.90 -62.15 30.46
C PHE A 917 39.66 -60.74 31.02
N ASP A 918 40.45 -60.36 32.03
CA ASP A 918 40.39 -59.02 32.62
C ASP A 918 41.06 -58.02 31.65
N PRO A 919 40.33 -57.01 31.15
CA PRO A 919 40.88 -56.07 30.18
C PRO A 919 42.01 -55.19 30.74
N THR A 920 42.27 -55.23 32.05
CA THR A 920 43.42 -54.58 32.70
C THR A 920 44.65 -55.49 32.85
N ASP A 921 44.53 -56.80 32.61
CA ASP A 921 45.64 -57.75 32.80
C ASP A 921 46.83 -57.41 31.88
N PRO A 922 48.03 -57.11 32.43
CA PRO A 922 49.21 -56.79 31.62
C PRO A 922 49.79 -58.00 30.87
N GLU A 923 49.32 -59.22 31.14
CA GLU A 923 49.72 -60.43 30.42
C GLU A 923 48.82 -60.72 29.19
N VAL A 924 47.78 -59.91 28.94
CA VAL A 924 46.88 -60.07 27.78
C VAL A 924 47.01 -58.89 26.78
N PRO A 925 47.20 -59.16 25.45
CA PRO A 925 47.47 -58.15 24.41
C PRO A 925 46.46 -57.00 24.32
#